data_AF-A0A7S3RSH3-F1
#
_entry.id   AF-A0A7S3RSH3-F1
#
_cell.length_a   1.000
_cell.length_b   1.000
_cell.length_c   1.000
_cell.angle_alpha   90.00
_cell.angle_beta   90.00
_cell.angle_gamma   90.00
#
_symmetry.space_group_name_H-M   'P 1'
#
loop_
_entity.id
_entity.type
_entity.pdbx_description
1 polymer ?
#
loop_
_entity_poly.entity_id
_entity_poly.type
_entity_poly.pdbx_seq_one_letter_code
_entity_poly.pdbx_strand_id
1 'polypeptide(L)'
;MAASSKDGAVVVKIPTVPRPRAEYIAAEKRRSEQSRAKSASQASGGSSSAAAPPSRFFCEWAFICWALPLSALGGFVLYLVAIPLLAAAGLFALPALCFAYLYISHFMPLHDWAEKIPVLAIKYFNFERSLWPQPRFEAMSSSRTSVSVLLGERYQLQPRRVLDKCNVDYSIPASRGRVVALPLLSDAEYVNLRALRLGVWKGLGTAMVEATLSLMRQMPDTSLAPGGYLRRYGDAIRFGEGESAVDFAMAVLGDSYPTFPDEWADRTSDEALTRMCLHGLGPHRLERTERGYVVKTNALASFDVAEGFERYGGDVHLDEQFRPVRIVRLEKSEGGRGGLVEVEYLPGCEGWEYVKFCFRCSLFTLVTIVDHLYGVHLQWANGMVVACREQLGADHPVRRFLTPYYFGTIQVNHIARHLLIAQGSLGARNFAFSDEGLRAAWQAVPEVMVDGAELRGELGDAELLRLLFDVPEYCARREGELGLRLPYYEQAEAYWRVMHRMVADYFDLWFPTPEEAAADAELRCWLEALVGELVHTAPLLPALRGFGQAELRAFAIDAVTRCVFEVTAHHEHYGGVAVYAQDVRFCSFAWPVGERCGTKITAVTQATLMAATSFPMPPLLNRKPGLDAFSLASFLRAPSDEAMPRLEEACRRFEEGTLSLVRRCDEFVAQADRRPAPWNHGLWSFNPRYFEASVSV
;
A
#
# COMPACT_ATOMS: atom_id res chain seq x y z
N MET A 1 24.78 62.37 4.89
CA MET A 1 25.81 62.09 5.91
C MET A 1 25.95 60.57 6.04
N ALA A 2 27.06 60.07 6.59
CA ALA A 2 27.50 58.69 6.38
C ALA A 2 26.97 57.66 7.41
N ALA A 3 26.93 56.40 6.96
CA ALA A 3 27.17 55.13 7.68
C ALA A 3 26.43 54.80 9.01
N SER A 4 25.75 53.65 9.02
CA SER A 4 26.30 52.42 9.63
C SER A 4 25.42 51.19 9.32
N SER A 5 26.06 50.06 9.00
CA SER A 5 25.43 48.74 8.98
C SER A 5 25.20 48.18 10.38
N LYS A 6 24.27 47.22 10.51
CA LYS A 6 24.45 46.01 11.32
C LYS A 6 23.39 44.95 11.00
N ASP A 7 23.79 43.69 11.19
CA ASP A 7 23.13 42.49 10.68
C ASP A 7 21.85 42.13 11.43
N GLY A 8 20.88 41.57 10.69
CA GLY A 8 19.65 41.00 11.21
C GLY A 8 19.42 39.60 10.64
N ALA A 9 20.11 38.60 11.19
CA ALA A 9 19.86 37.20 10.85
C ALA A 9 18.46 36.79 11.35
N VAL A 10 17.54 36.50 10.41
CA VAL A 10 16.21 35.97 10.73
C VAL A 10 16.35 34.50 11.11
N VAL A 11 16.41 34.23 12.41
CA VAL A 11 16.41 32.86 12.95
C VAL A 11 14.99 32.31 12.86
N VAL A 12 14.71 31.54 11.81
CA VAL A 12 13.48 30.73 11.71
C VAL A 12 13.55 29.62 12.75
N LYS A 13 12.64 29.64 13.73
CA LYS A 13 12.52 28.55 14.71
C LYS A 13 11.78 27.36 14.10
N ILE A 14 12.52 26.33 13.74
CA ILE A 14 11.98 25.00 13.43
C ILE A 14 11.44 24.38 14.74
N PRO A 15 10.26 23.73 14.77
CA PRO A 15 9.77 23.01 15.94
C PRO A 15 10.73 21.88 16.34
N THR A 16 11.32 21.96 17.53
CA THR A 16 12.12 20.85 18.07
C THR A 16 11.19 19.78 18.65
N VAL A 17 11.07 18.64 17.96
CA VAL A 17 10.43 17.44 18.50
C VAL A 17 11.05 17.12 19.86
N PRO A 18 10.25 17.00 20.95
CA PRO A 18 10.79 16.79 22.28
C PRO A 18 11.47 15.42 22.39
N ARG A 19 12.78 15.43 22.69
CA ARG A 19 13.54 14.19 22.93
C ARG A 19 12.86 13.35 24.03
N PRO A 20 12.85 12.01 23.93
CA PRO A 20 12.32 11.15 24.98
C PRO A 20 12.93 11.49 26.34
N ARG A 21 12.11 11.54 27.40
CA ARG A 21 12.59 11.83 28.77
C ARG A 21 13.73 10.88 29.13
N ALA A 22 14.79 11.39 29.75
CA ALA A 22 15.99 10.60 30.08
C ALA A 22 15.67 9.34 30.91
N GLU A 23 14.59 9.36 31.70
CA GLU A 23 14.07 8.24 32.47
C GLU A 23 13.58 7.07 31.59
N TYR A 24 12.97 7.37 30.44
CA TYR A 24 12.53 6.39 29.45
C TYR A 24 13.74 5.73 28.77
N ILE A 25 14.71 6.53 28.31
CA ILE A 25 15.97 6.05 27.73
C ILE A 25 16.72 5.16 28.75
N ALA A 26 16.74 5.54 30.04
CA ALA A 26 17.33 4.73 31.10
C ALA A 26 16.54 3.43 31.39
N ALA A 27 15.21 3.44 31.30
CA ALA A 27 14.38 2.24 31.43
C ALA A 27 14.62 1.25 30.27
N GLU A 28 14.73 1.77 29.05
CA GLU A 28 14.92 0.97 27.85
C GLU A 28 16.35 0.41 27.74
N LYS A 29 17.37 1.21 28.12
CA LYS A 29 18.75 0.72 28.27
C LYS A 29 18.83 -0.42 29.28
N ARG A 30 18.14 -0.31 30.43
CA ARG A 30 18.05 -1.41 31.42
C ARG A 30 17.35 -2.66 30.86
N ARG A 31 16.32 -2.54 30.03
CA ARG A 31 15.68 -3.68 29.34
C ARG A 31 16.62 -4.33 28.32
N SER A 32 17.38 -3.53 27.56
CA SER A 32 18.39 -4.00 26.61
C SER A 32 19.55 -4.73 27.31
N GLU A 33 20.03 -4.19 28.43
CA GLU A 33 21.06 -4.83 29.26
C GLU A 33 20.57 -6.14 29.91
N GLN A 34 19.31 -6.19 30.40
CA GLN A 34 18.70 -7.43 30.89
C GLN A 34 18.48 -8.49 29.79
N SER A 35 18.15 -8.05 28.57
CA SER A 35 18.06 -8.92 27.39
C SER A 35 19.43 -9.54 27.05
N ARG A 36 20.47 -8.71 26.94
CA ARG A 36 21.85 -9.15 26.70
C ARG A 36 22.38 -10.06 27.82
N ALA A 37 22.05 -9.78 29.07
CA ALA A 37 22.44 -10.64 30.20
C ALA A 37 21.79 -12.04 30.14
N LYS A 38 20.51 -12.13 29.73
CA LYS A 38 19.84 -13.43 29.51
C LYS A 38 20.46 -14.23 28.37
N SER A 39 20.79 -13.57 27.25
CA SER A 39 21.48 -14.23 26.12
C SER A 39 22.89 -14.67 26.50
N ALA A 40 23.61 -13.87 27.28
CA ALA A 40 24.95 -14.23 27.78
C ALA A 40 24.92 -15.38 28.79
N SER A 41 23.90 -15.48 29.66
CA SER A 41 23.77 -16.63 30.58
C SER A 41 23.36 -17.93 29.89
N GLN A 42 22.68 -17.85 28.74
CA GLN A 42 22.43 -19.01 27.89
C GLN A 42 23.68 -19.43 27.09
N ALA A 43 24.60 -18.50 26.79
CA ALA A 43 25.84 -18.79 26.07
C ALA A 43 27.00 -19.28 26.95
N SER A 44 27.01 -18.99 28.26
CA SER A 44 28.09 -19.40 29.18
C SER A 44 27.86 -20.75 29.88
N GLY A 45 26.72 -21.39 29.67
CA GLY A 45 26.35 -22.67 30.27
C GLY A 45 26.86 -23.89 29.53
N GLY A 46 28.18 -24.12 29.46
CA GLY A 46 28.70 -25.45 29.08
C GLY A 46 30.04 -25.51 28.36
N SER A 47 31.16 -25.27 29.06
CA SER A 47 32.45 -25.83 28.67
C SER A 47 33.13 -26.54 29.85
N SER A 48 33.01 -27.87 29.89
CA SER A 48 33.91 -28.72 30.66
C SER A 48 34.25 -29.97 29.85
N SER A 49 35.54 -30.25 29.75
CA SER A 49 36.07 -31.35 28.94
C SER A 49 35.99 -32.67 29.72
N ALA A 50 35.05 -33.53 29.33
CA ALA A 50 35.04 -34.94 29.69
C ALA A 50 34.78 -35.77 28.43
N ALA A 51 35.70 -36.68 28.09
CA ALA A 51 35.56 -37.55 26.93
C ALA A 51 34.38 -38.52 27.12
N ALA A 52 33.49 -38.58 26.13
CA ALA A 52 32.33 -39.47 26.08
C ALA A 52 32.32 -40.28 24.76
N PRO A 53 31.76 -41.51 24.75
CA PRO A 53 32.13 -42.54 23.77
C PRO A 53 31.50 -42.36 22.38
N PRO A 54 32.09 -42.98 21.33
CA PRO A 54 31.70 -42.79 19.92
C PRO A 54 30.35 -43.39 19.50
N SER A 55 29.48 -43.79 20.45
CA SER A 55 28.28 -44.58 20.16
C SER A 55 27.04 -43.80 19.77
N ARG A 56 26.94 -42.48 20.01
CA ARG A 56 25.73 -41.70 19.66
C ARG A 56 25.64 -41.32 18.18
N PHE A 57 26.73 -40.86 17.58
CA PHE A 57 26.74 -40.46 16.16
C PHE A 57 26.39 -41.63 15.22
N PHE A 58 26.85 -42.84 15.55
CA PHE A 58 26.55 -44.05 14.78
C PHE A 58 25.09 -44.51 14.95
N CYS A 59 24.49 -44.36 16.14
CA CYS A 59 23.10 -44.75 16.37
C CYS A 59 22.09 -43.81 15.69
N GLU A 60 22.33 -42.51 15.67
CA GLU A 60 21.44 -41.54 15.01
C GLU A 60 21.47 -41.69 13.49
N TRP A 61 22.65 -41.90 12.90
CA TRP A 61 22.77 -42.22 11.46
C TRP A 61 22.20 -43.60 11.10
N ALA A 62 22.36 -44.62 11.96
CA ALA A 62 21.71 -45.91 11.75
C ALA A 62 20.17 -45.77 11.74
N PHE A 63 19.60 -44.92 12.59
CA PHE A 63 18.15 -44.67 12.61
C PHE A 63 17.67 -44.00 11.32
N ILE A 64 18.41 -43.03 10.77
CA ILE A 64 18.11 -42.38 9.49
C ILE A 64 18.21 -43.39 8.32
N CYS A 65 19.28 -44.18 8.27
CA CYS A 65 19.50 -45.19 7.24
C CYS A 65 18.50 -46.36 7.28
N TRP A 66 17.87 -46.64 8.43
CA TRP A 66 16.77 -47.63 8.55
C TRP A 66 15.37 -47.02 8.38
N ALA A 67 15.18 -45.72 8.65
CA ALA A 67 13.91 -45.03 8.43
C ALA A 67 13.63 -44.76 6.94
N LEU A 68 14.67 -44.50 6.13
CA LEU A 68 14.58 -44.28 4.68
C LEU A 68 13.93 -45.46 3.90
N PRO A 69 14.33 -46.73 4.10
CA PRO A 69 13.65 -47.87 3.47
C PRO A 69 12.20 -48.09 3.93
N LEU A 70 11.88 -47.82 5.20
CA LEU A 70 10.54 -48.02 5.75
C LEU A 70 9.54 -46.97 5.28
N SER A 71 9.95 -45.70 5.17
CA SER A 71 9.13 -44.65 4.57
C SER A 71 8.96 -44.86 3.06
N ALA A 72 10.00 -45.34 2.36
CA ALA A 72 9.90 -45.75 0.96
C ALA A 72 8.93 -46.93 0.77
N LEU A 73 8.96 -47.98 1.61
CA LEU A 73 7.98 -49.08 1.56
C LEU A 73 6.56 -48.61 1.85
N GLY A 74 6.38 -47.77 2.88
CA GLY A 74 5.06 -47.20 3.21
C GLY A 74 4.48 -46.37 2.06
N GLY A 75 5.33 -45.55 1.43
CA GLY A 75 4.99 -44.84 0.20
C GLY A 75 4.65 -45.78 -0.95
N PHE A 76 5.43 -46.84 -1.17
CA PHE A 76 5.21 -47.80 -2.26
C PHE A 76 3.90 -48.59 -2.12
N VAL A 77 3.50 -48.95 -0.90
CA VAL A 77 2.19 -49.57 -0.63
C VAL A 77 1.06 -48.56 -0.85
N LEU A 78 1.23 -47.30 -0.45
CA LEU A 78 0.27 -46.24 -0.78
C LEU A 78 0.14 -46.07 -2.30
N TYR A 79 1.26 -46.07 -3.04
CA TYR A 79 1.28 -45.92 -4.50
C TYR A 79 0.58 -47.08 -5.23
N LEU A 80 0.82 -48.33 -4.82
CA LEU A 80 0.19 -49.51 -5.42
C LEU A 80 -1.34 -49.56 -5.24
N VAL A 81 -1.88 -48.91 -4.20
CA VAL A 81 -3.33 -48.85 -3.94
C VAL A 81 -3.96 -47.56 -4.48
N ALA A 82 -3.30 -46.42 -4.28
CA ALA A 82 -3.85 -45.11 -4.65
C ALA A 82 -3.77 -44.81 -6.15
N ILE A 83 -2.71 -45.24 -6.88
CA ILE A 83 -2.62 -44.96 -8.32
C ILE A 83 -3.75 -45.65 -9.10
N PRO A 84 -4.06 -46.95 -8.91
CA PRO A 84 -5.20 -47.57 -9.59
C PRO A 84 -6.54 -46.90 -9.26
N LEU A 85 -6.75 -46.47 -8.02
CA LEU A 85 -7.96 -45.75 -7.61
C LEU A 85 -8.06 -44.35 -8.23
N LEU A 86 -6.95 -43.60 -8.30
CA LEU A 86 -6.91 -42.26 -8.91
C LEU A 86 -7.00 -42.31 -10.45
N ALA A 87 -6.43 -43.34 -11.08
CA ALA A 87 -6.60 -43.61 -12.50
C ALA A 87 -8.04 -44.00 -12.84
N ALA A 88 -8.69 -44.81 -12.01
CA ALA A 88 -10.12 -45.12 -12.13
C ALA A 88 -11.02 -43.88 -11.92
N ALA A 89 -10.55 -42.88 -11.17
CA ALA A 89 -11.21 -41.58 -10.97
C ALA A 89 -10.84 -40.51 -12.03
N GLY A 90 -10.03 -40.85 -13.04
CA GLY A 90 -9.65 -39.94 -14.14
C GLY A 90 -8.64 -38.85 -13.79
N LEU A 91 -8.05 -38.86 -12.59
CA LEU A 91 -7.15 -37.81 -12.08
C LEU A 91 -5.69 -38.05 -12.46
N PHE A 92 -5.37 -38.03 -13.76
CA PHE A 92 -4.03 -38.31 -14.29
C PHE A 92 -2.95 -37.25 -13.98
N ALA A 93 -3.32 -36.00 -13.69
CA ALA A 93 -2.37 -34.89 -13.56
C ALA A 93 -1.55 -34.95 -12.24
N LEU A 94 -2.20 -35.27 -11.11
CA LEU A 94 -1.59 -35.16 -9.79
C LEU A 94 -0.42 -36.15 -9.58
N PRO A 95 -0.52 -37.45 -9.96
CA PRO A 95 0.61 -38.38 -9.82
C PRO A 95 1.82 -38.00 -10.68
N ALA A 96 1.57 -37.47 -11.89
CA ALA A 96 2.64 -37.01 -12.78
C ALA A 96 3.35 -35.76 -12.24
N LEU A 97 2.61 -34.82 -11.64
CA LEU A 97 3.18 -33.65 -10.96
C LEU A 97 3.97 -34.04 -9.70
N CYS A 98 3.48 -34.98 -8.90
CA CYS A 98 4.25 -35.50 -7.76
C CYS A 98 5.52 -36.25 -8.21
N PHE A 99 5.45 -37.02 -9.29
CA PHE A 99 6.63 -37.67 -9.88
C PHE A 99 7.64 -36.65 -10.43
N ALA A 100 7.18 -35.63 -11.15
CA ALA A 100 8.04 -34.55 -11.64
C ALA A 100 8.68 -33.77 -10.47
N TYR A 101 7.92 -33.42 -9.43
CA TYR A 101 8.42 -32.78 -8.23
C TYR A 101 9.50 -33.61 -7.53
N LEU A 102 9.27 -34.92 -7.35
CA LEU A 102 10.25 -35.83 -6.72
C LEU A 102 11.47 -36.10 -7.61
N TYR A 103 11.31 -36.18 -8.92
CA TYR A 103 12.42 -36.39 -9.86
C TYR A 103 13.31 -35.14 -9.98
N ILE A 104 12.70 -33.95 -10.12
CA ILE A 104 13.42 -32.68 -10.21
C ILE A 104 14.12 -32.35 -8.88
N SER A 105 13.48 -32.61 -7.73
CA SER A 105 14.09 -32.36 -6.41
C SER A 105 15.25 -33.30 -6.05
N HIS A 106 15.42 -34.43 -6.75
CA HIS A 106 16.50 -35.38 -6.47
C HIS A 106 17.70 -35.30 -7.42
N PHE A 107 17.57 -34.68 -8.60
CA PHE A 107 18.58 -34.76 -9.67
C PHE A 107 19.08 -33.43 -10.26
N MET A 108 18.62 -32.25 -9.78
CA MET A 108 19.03 -30.94 -10.33
C MET A 108 19.95 -30.12 -9.38
N PRO A 109 21.10 -29.58 -9.83
CA PRO A 109 22.04 -28.85 -8.97
C PRO A 109 21.50 -27.57 -8.32
N LEU A 110 21.87 -27.34 -7.06
CA LEU A 110 21.37 -26.26 -6.19
C LEU A 110 21.51 -24.82 -6.73
N HIS A 111 22.46 -24.53 -7.62
CA HIS A 111 22.63 -23.16 -8.15
C HIS A 111 21.52 -22.76 -9.14
N ASP A 112 20.83 -23.74 -9.74
CA ASP A 112 19.77 -23.52 -10.72
C ASP A 112 18.40 -23.21 -10.06
N TRP A 113 18.30 -23.37 -8.73
CA TRP A 113 17.05 -23.22 -7.96
C TRP A 113 16.66 -21.75 -7.74
N ALA A 114 17.64 -20.88 -7.51
CA ALA A 114 17.40 -19.49 -7.07
C ALA A 114 16.73 -18.60 -8.13
N GLU A 115 17.05 -18.81 -9.41
CA GLU A 115 16.51 -18.02 -10.51
C GLU A 115 15.23 -18.62 -11.08
N LYS A 116 15.15 -19.96 -11.18
CA LYS A 116 14.08 -20.64 -11.93
C LYS A 116 12.83 -20.88 -11.11
N ILE A 117 12.89 -21.03 -9.78
CA ILE A 117 11.71 -21.35 -8.97
C ILE A 117 10.73 -20.18 -8.77
N PRO A 118 11.16 -18.93 -8.53
CA PRO A 118 10.24 -17.79 -8.51
C PRO A 118 9.49 -17.65 -9.85
N VAL A 119 10.25 -17.74 -10.95
CA VAL A 119 9.74 -17.70 -12.31
C VAL A 119 8.81 -18.89 -12.62
N LEU A 120 9.11 -20.10 -12.14
CA LEU A 120 8.26 -21.28 -12.30
C LEU A 120 7.00 -21.23 -11.43
N ALA A 121 7.04 -20.65 -10.23
CA ALA A 121 5.85 -20.47 -9.40
C ALA A 121 4.87 -19.50 -10.08
N ILE A 122 5.38 -18.38 -10.60
CA ILE A 122 4.56 -17.38 -11.30
C ILE A 122 4.10 -17.90 -12.68
N LYS A 123 4.94 -18.65 -13.41
CA LYS A 123 4.54 -19.31 -14.67
C LYS A 123 3.57 -20.46 -14.45
N TYR A 124 3.68 -21.25 -13.38
CA TYR A 124 2.69 -22.28 -13.00
C TYR A 124 1.34 -21.63 -12.69
N PHE A 125 1.35 -20.53 -11.94
CA PHE A 125 0.15 -19.73 -11.62
C PHE A 125 -0.52 -19.16 -12.89
N ASN A 126 0.27 -18.64 -13.82
CA ASN A 126 -0.22 -18.19 -15.14
C ASN A 126 -0.68 -19.36 -16.03
N PHE A 127 -0.08 -20.54 -15.90
CA PHE A 127 -0.43 -21.75 -16.67
C PHE A 127 -1.75 -22.37 -16.20
N GLU A 128 -1.98 -22.53 -14.88
CA GLU A 128 -3.29 -22.97 -14.36
C GLU A 128 -4.42 -22.07 -14.91
N ARG A 129 -4.22 -20.75 -14.90
CA ARG A 129 -5.19 -19.79 -15.43
C ARG A 129 -5.55 -19.99 -16.91
N SER A 130 -4.66 -20.62 -17.71
CA SER A 130 -4.90 -20.89 -19.13
C SER A 130 -5.71 -22.16 -19.42
N LEU A 131 -5.91 -23.03 -18.42
CA LEU A 131 -6.53 -24.35 -18.58
C LEU A 131 -8.05 -24.41 -18.35
N TRP A 132 -8.69 -23.33 -17.89
CA TRP A 132 -10.14 -23.34 -17.60
C TRP A 132 -10.99 -22.85 -18.79
N PRO A 133 -11.94 -23.66 -19.32
CA PRO A 133 -12.84 -23.23 -20.38
C PRO A 133 -13.82 -22.16 -19.91
N GLN A 134 -14.03 -21.14 -20.75
CA GLN A 134 -15.08 -20.12 -20.57
C GLN A 134 -16.48 -20.72 -20.84
N PRO A 135 -17.39 -20.81 -19.86
CA PRO A 135 -18.75 -21.28 -20.11
C PRO A 135 -19.57 -20.16 -20.75
N ARG A 136 -20.00 -20.36 -22.01
CA ARG A 136 -21.16 -19.63 -22.54
C ARG A 136 -22.40 -20.12 -21.80
N PHE A 137 -23.22 -19.21 -21.29
CA PHE A 137 -24.55 -19.55 -20.79
C PHE A 137 -25.63 -18.77 -21.54
N GLU A 138 -26.47 -19.51 -22.24
CA GLU A 138 -27.75 -19.02 -22.75
C GLU A 138 -28.72 -18.81 -21.58
N ALA A 139 -29.61 -17.84 -21.70
CA ALA A 139 -30.51 -17.46 -20.63
C ALA A 139 -31.58 -18.55 -20.38
N MET A 140 -31.80 -18.89 -19.10
CA MET A 140 -32.98 -19.65 -18.68
C MET A 140 -33.89 -18.79 -17.83
N SER A 141 -35.12 -18.60 -18.33
CA SER A 141 -36.20 -17.89 -17.66
C SER A 141 -36.87 -18.71 -16.56
N SER A 142 -37.26 -18.02 -15.48
CA SER A 142 -38.40 -18.30 -14.59
C SER A 142 -39.06 -19.70 -14.61
N SER A 143 -39.03 -20.40 -13.47
CA SER A 143 -40.25 -20.97 -12.85
C SER A 143 -40.01 -21.48 -11.43
N ARG A 144 -41.11 -21.69 -10.69
CA ARG A 144 -41.19 -21.98 -9.25
C ARG A 144 -40.65 -23.37 -8.90
N THR A 145 -39.92 -23.48 -7.78
CA THR A 145 -39.99 -24.65 -6.89
C THR A 145 -39.87 -24.21 -5.43
N SER A 146 -40.85 -24.56 -4.60
CA SER A 146 -40.84 -24.33 -3.15
C SER A 146 -40.27 -25.54 -2.42
N VAL A 147 -39.35 -25.32 -1.46
CA VAL A 147 -38.95 -26.35 -0.48
C VAL A 147 -39.07 -25.75 0.92
N SER A 148 -39.96 -26.33 1.72
CA SER A 148 -40.16 -26.01 3.14
C SER A 148 -39.28 -26.89 4.02
N VAL A 149 -38.53 -26.29 4.96
CA VAL A 149 -37.80 -27.00 6.02
C VAL A 149 -38.30 -26.51 7.38
N LEU A 150 -38.49 -27.44 8.33
CA LEU A 150 -39.15 -27.16 9.60
C LEU A 150 -38.27 -26.33 10.56
N LEU A 151 -38.92 -25.39 11.25
CA LEU A 151 -38.35 -24.64 12.37
C LEU A 151 -38.30 -25.48 13.66
N GLY A 152 -37.14 -25.51 14.32
CA GLY A 152 -36.91 -26.11 15.64
C GLY A 152 -36.46 -25.07 16.67
N GLU A 153 -37.43 -24.51 17.39
CA GLU A 153 -37.39 -23.80 18.68
C GLU A 153 -36.16 -22.98 19.16
N ARG A 154 -36.42 -21.67 19.30
CA ARG A 154 -36.13 -20.79 20.47
C ARG A 154 -34.70 -20.77 21.08
N TYR A 155 -34.05 -19.61 20.98
CA TYR A 155 -33.53 -18.89 22.17
C TYR A 155 -33.62 -17.37 21.98
N GLN A 156 -34.09 -16.65 23.01
CA GLN A 156 -34.13 -15.18 23.06
C GLN A 156 -32.84 -14.64 23.68
N LEU A 157 -32.32 -13.52 23.16
CA LEU A 157 -31.42 -12.63 23.90
C LEU A 157 -31.81 -11.17 23.70
N GLN A 158 -32.03 -10.47 24.80
CA GLN A 158 -32.23 -9.01 24.87
C GLN A 158 -30.89 -8.31 25.22
N PRO A 159 -30.69 -7.05 24.80
CA PRO A 159 -29.41 -6.34 24.99
C PRO A 159 -29.34 -5.52 26.28
N ARG A 160 -28.15 -5.39 26.90
CA ARG A 160 -27.72 -4.15 27.61
C ARG A 160 -26.26 -4.12 28.11
N ARG A 161 -25.61 -2.99 27.81
CA ARG A 161 -24.59 -2.20 28.56
C ARG A 161 -23.97 -2.80 29.84
N VAL A 162 -22.64 -2.66 29.98
CA VAL A 162 -21.95 -1.90 31.06
C VAL A 162 -20.63 -1.33 30.51
N LEU A 163 -20.34 -0.06 30.83
CA LEU A 163 -19.03 0.61 30.69
C LEU A 163 -18.31 0.66 32.05
N ASP A 164 -17.02 0.99 32.02
CA ASP A 164 -16.13 1.42 33.13
C ASP A 164 -15.30 0.40 33.92
N LYS A 165 -14.02 0.82 34.06
CA LYS A 165 -12.99 0.43 35.04
C LYS A 165 -12.43 -1.00 35.00
N CYS A 166 -11.17 -1.10 34.55
CA CYS A 166 -10.11 -1.71 35.37
C CYS A 166 -8.69 -1.39 34.85
N ASN A 167 -7.84 -0.78 35.68
CA ASN A 167 -6.39 -0.87 35.54
C ASN A 167 -5.98 -2.32 35.81
N VAL A 168 -5.28 -2.99 34.88
CA VAL A 168 -4.59 -4.26 35.18
C VAL A 168 -3.22 -4.30 34.50
N ASP A 169 -2.23 -4.70 35.28
CA ASP A 169 -0.82 -4.79 34.95
C ASP A 169 -0.51 -6.00 34.04
N TYR A 170 0.26 -5.80 32.96
CA TYR A 170 0.59 -6.88 32.02
C TYR A 170 1.80 -7.69 32.49
N SER A 171 1.54 -8.73 33.29
CA SER A 171 2.49 -9.83 33.49
C SER A 171 1.84 -11.18 33.14
N ILE A 172 2.38 -11.85 32.11
CA ILE A 172 1.89 -13.15 31.62
C ILE A 172 2.85 -14.25 32.12
N PRO A 173 2.42 -15.17 33.01
CA PRO A 173 3.14 -16.41 33.25
C PRO A 173 2.80 -17.43 32.16
N ALA A 174 3.81 -18.08 31.59
CA ALA A 174 3.60 -19.09 30.57
C ALA A 174 3.11 -20.42 31.16
N SER A 175 1.90 -20.88 30.80
CA SER A 175 1.61 -22.33 30.70
C SER A 175 0.34 -22.69 29.91
N ARG A 176 0.49 -23.67 29.02
CA ARG A 176 -0.49 -24.71 28.60
C ARG A 176 -1.95 -24.32 28.31
N GLY A 177 -2.19 -23.95 27.05
CA GLY A 177 -3.10 -24.68 26.15
C GLY A 177 -4.61 -24.75 26.46
N ARG A 178 -5.39 -23.97 25.69
CA ARG A 178 -6.65 -24.39 25.06
C ARG A 178 -6.97 -23.46 23.88
N VAL A 179 -7.22 -24.02 22.70
CA VAL A 179 -7.73 -23.27 21.55
C VAL A 179 -9.21 -22.98 21.80
N VAL A 180 -9.60 -21.70 21.82
CA VAL A 180 -11.01 -21.29 21.83
C VAL A 180 -11.43 -21.09 20.38
N ALA A 181 -12.37 -21.91 19.92
CA ALA A 181 -12.96 -21.75 18.60
C ALA A 181 -13.92 -20.55 18.58
N LEU A 182 -13.82 -19.71 17.55
CA LEU A 182 -14.83 -18.69 17.23
C LEU A 182 -16.06 -19.37 16.58
N PRO A 183 -17.30 -18.88 16.83
CA PRO A 183 -18.51 -19.55 16.33
C PRO A 183 -18.62 -19.53 14.80
N LEU A 184 -19.15 -20.63 14.25
CA LEU A 184 -19.44 -20.78 12.83
C LEU A 184 -20.72 -20.04 12.42
N LEU A 185 -20.74 -19.56 11.17
CA LEU A 185 -21.87 -18.94 10.51
C LEU A 185 -22.89 -20.00 10.05
N SER A 186 -24.16 -19.63 10.06
CA SER A 186 -25.26 -20.26 9.31
C SER A 186 -26.08 -19.09 8.70
N ASP A 187 -26.62 -19.12 7.49
CA ASP A 187 -26.70 -20.16 6.47
C ASP A 187 -26.57 -19.53 5.06
N ALA A 188 -26.22 -20.23 3.99
CA ALA A 188 -25.36 -21.40 3.81
C ALA A 188 -25.20 -21.61 2.29
N GLU A 189 -26.29 -22.04 1.65
CA GLU A 189 -26.25 -22.69 0.33
C GLU A 189 -26.20 -21.71 -0.85
N TYR A 190 -26.68 -20.47 -0.70
CA TYR A 190 -26.50 -19.44 -1.74
C TYR A 190 -25.08 -18.82 -1.73
N VAL A 191 -24.33 -19.02 -0.65
CA VAL A 191 -22.97 -18.50 -0.49
C VAL A 191 -21.94 -19.41 -1.17
N ASN A 192 -22.19 -20.72 -1.29
CA ASN A 192 -21.15 -21.69 -1.70
C ASN A 192 -20.60 -21.49 -3.13
N LEU A 193 -21.37 -21.01 -4.11
CA LEU A 193 -20.84 -20.69 -5.45
C LEU A 193 -20.01 -19.40 -5.48
N ARG A 194 -20.33 -18.40 -4.65
CA ARG A 194 -19.46 -17.22 -4.44
C ARG A 194 -18.25 -17.56 -3.56
N ALA A 195 -18.41 -18.45 -2.59
CA ALA A 195 -17.35 -18.89 -1.68
C ALA A 195 -16.35 -19.84 -2.34
N LEU A 196 -16.71 -20.61 -3.39
CA LEU A 196 -15.70 -21.28 -4.21
C LEU A 196 -14.81 -20.27 -4.93
N ARG A 197 -15.38 -19.20 -5.51
CA ARG A 197 -14.57 -18.11 -6.10
C ARG A 197 -13.73 -17.38 -5.04
N LEU A 198 -14.31 -17.00 -3.90
CA LEU A 198 -13.58 -16.35 -2.80
C LEU A 198 -12.56 -17.27 -2.11
N GLY A 199 -12.76 -18.58 -2.14
CA GLY A 199 -11.82 -19.59 -1.64
C GLY A 199 -10.54 -19.63 -2.46
N VAL A 200 -10.63 -19.43 -3.78
CA VAL A 200 -9.48 -19.22 -4.65
C VAL A 200 -8.74 -17.92 -4.26
N TRP A 201 -9.44 -16.83 -3.97
CA TRP A 201 -8.81 -15.58 -3.50
C TRP A 201 -8.18 -15.69 -2.10
N LYS A 202 -8.79 -16.45 -1.19
CA LYS A 202 -8.23 -16.74 0.14
C LYS A 202 -6.98 -17.63 0.02
N GLY A 203 -7.01 -18.61 -0.89
CA GLY A 203 -5.84 -19.40 -1.29
C GLY A 203 -4.74 -18.54 -1.90
N LEU A 204 -5.08 -17.59 -2.79
CA LEU A 204 -4.17 -16.61 -3.38
C LEU A 204 -3.42 -15.81 -2.32
N GLY A 205 -4.11 -15.26 -1.32
CA GLY A 205 -3.47 -14.45 -0.28
C GLY A 205 -2.51 -15.25 0.60
N THR A 206 -2.88 -16.48 0.97
CA THR A 206 -1.96 -17.38 1.70
C THR A 206 -0.81 -17.84 0.81
N ALA A 207 -1.05 -18.13 -0.47
CA ALA A 207 -0.01 -18.49 -1.44
C ALA A 207 0.94 -17.33 -1.75
N MET A 208 0.44 -16.10 -1.79
CA MET A 208 1.24 -14.87 -1.95
C MET A 208 2.13 -14.67 -0.72
N VAL A 209 1.58 -14.78 0.49
CA VAL A 209 2.38 -14.72 1.72
C VAL A 209 3.42 -15.84 1.78
N GLU A 210 3.08 -17.10 1.49
CA GLU A 210 4.05 -18.20 1.49
C GLU A 210 5.07 -18.08 0.34
N ALA A 211 4.68 -17.61 -0.85
CA ALA A 211 5.60 -17.37 -1.96
C ALA A 211 6.58 -16.23 -1.63
N THR A 212 6.11 -15.10 -1.10
CA THR A 212 6.96 -13.97 -0.69
C THR A 212 7.82 -14.34 0.52
N LEU A 213 7.30 -15.07 1.52
CA LEU A 213 8.10 -15.58 2.64
C LEU A 213 9.13 -16.61 2.19
N SER A 214 8.80 -17.46 1.20
CA SER A 214 9.75 -18.39 0.59
C SER A 214 10.85 -17.65 -0.17
N LEU A 215 10.48 -16.61 -0.93
CA LEU A 215 11.43 -15.70 -1.60
C LEU A 215 12.34 -15.01 -0.57
N MET A 216 11.78 -14.48 0.53
CA MET A 216 12.54 -13.86 1.62
C MET A 216 13.47 -14.83 2.36
N ARG A 217 13.13 -16.12 2.43
CA ARG A 217 14.00 -17.19 2.96
C ARG A 217 15.10 -17.61 1.97
N GLN A 218 14.94 -17.34 0.68
CA GLN A 218 15.88 -17.70 -0.39
C GLN A 218 16.81 -16.54 -0.79
N MET A 219 16.42 -15.29 -0.53
CA MET A 219 17.34 -14.15 -0.61
C MET A 219 18.53 -14.34 0.36
N PRO A 220 19.76 -14.00 -0.06
CA PRO A 220 20.97 -14.31 0.69
C PRO A 220 20.94 -13.69 2.09
N ASP A 221 21.14 -14.49 3.14
CA ASP A 221 20.96 -14.18 4.58
C ASP A 221 20.72 -12.70 4.89
N THR A 222 19.43 -12.35 4.88
CA THR A 222 18.95 -10.99 5.06
C THR A 222 18.97 -10.52 6.52
N SER A 223 19.54 -11.28 7.46
CA SER A 223 19.79 -10.76 8.83
C SER A 223 20.64 -9.48 8.84
N LEU A 224 21.41 -9.25 7.77
CA LEU A 224 22.06 -7.98 7.47
C LEU A 224 21.05 -6.97 6.89
N ALA A 225 20.87 -5.84 7.59
CA ALA A 225 20.30 -4.62 7.00
C ALA A 225 21.10 -4.21 5.73
N PRO A 226 20.54 -3.39 4.82
CA PRO A 226 21.16 -3.10 3.51
C PRO A 226 22.67 -2.82 3.58
N GLY A 227 23.12 -2.01 4.53
CA GLY A 227 24.54 -1.67 4.74
C GLY A 227 25.49 -2.84 5.01
N GLY A 228 24.99 -3.96 5.54
CA GLY A 228 25.77 -5.18 5.71
C GLY A 228 26.14 -5.86 4.39
N TYR A 229 25.35 -5.68 3.32
CA TYR A 229 25.67 -6.21 1.99
C TYR A 229 26.80 -5.42 1.32
N LEU A 230 26.79 -4.09 1.41
CA LEU A 230 27.88 -3.24 0.90
C LEU A 230 29.23 -3.64 1.51
N ARG A 231 29.28 -3.83 2.83
CA ARG A 231 30.48 -4.31 3.51
C ARG A 231 30.92 -5.73 3.11
N ARG A 232 29.96 -6.62 2.82
CA ARG A 232 30.25 -8.05 2.57
C ARG A 232 30.63 -8.34 1.12
N TYR A 233 30.02 -7.64 0.16
CA TYR A 233 30.13 -7.95 -1.27
C TYR A 233 30.81 -6.84 -2.08
N GLY A 234 30.94 -5.62 -1.54
CA GLY A 234 31.67 -4.52 -2.16
C GLY A 234 31.24 -4.25 -3.60
N ASP A 235 32.20 -4.22 -4.52
CA ASP A 235 31.95 -3.95 -5.94
C ASP A 235 31.12 -5.04 -6.66
N ALA A 236 31.03 -6.26 -6.13
CA ALA A 236 30.30 -7.35 -6.79
C ALA A 236 28.78 -7.10 -6.91
N ILE A 237 28.22 -6.19 -6.12
CA ILE A 237 26.81 -5.78 -6.17
C ILE A 237 26.58 -4.43 -6.86
N ARG A 238 27.62 -3.81 -7.42
CA ARG A 238 27.52 -2.63 -8.27
C ARG A 238 27.21 -3.03 -9.72
N PHE A 239 26.63 -2.10 -10.47
CA PHE A 239 26.45 -2.22 -11.91
C PHE A 239 27.73 -1.77 -12.63
N GLY A 240 28.16 -2.53 -13.62
CA GLY A 240 29.27 -2.16 -14.50
C GLY A 240 28.90 -1.06 -15.48
N GLU A 241 29.92 -0.45 -16.11
CA GLU A 241 29.70 0.50 -17.20
C GLU A 241 28.99 -0.21 -18.37
N GLY A 242 27.92 0.41 -18.88
CA GLY A 242 27.05 -0.18 -19.90
C GLY A 242 26.10 -1.29 -19.41
N GLU A 243 26.17 -1.71 -18.15
CA GLU A 243 25.24 -2.72 -17.62
C GLU A 243 23.84 -2.14 -17.41
N SER A 244 22.82 -2.88 -17.85
CA SER A 244 21.43 -2.46 -17.77
C SER A 244 20.77 -2.95 -16.49
N ALA A 245 20.47 -2.02 -15.58
CA ALA A 245 19.76 -2.32 -14.34
C ALA A 245 18.33 -2.85 -14.58
N VAL A 246 17.68 -2.38 -15.65
CA VAL A 246 16.37 -2.88 -16.09
C VAL A 246 16.49 -4.32 -16.56
N ASP A 247 17.39 -4.63 -17.50
CA ASP A 247 17.51 -6.00 -18.03
C ASP A 247 17.93 -6.98 -16.93
N PHE A 248 18.76 -6.55 -15.97
CA PHE A 248 19.11 -7.34 -14.80
C PHE A 248 17.89 -7.66 -13.90
N ALA A 249 17.05 -6.66 -13.58
CA ALA A 249 15.83 -6.89 -12.80
C ALA A 249 14.79 -7.74 -13.58
N MET A 250 14.64 -7.48 -14.89
CA MET A 250 13.70 -8.20 -15.75
C MET A 250 14.18 -9.63 -16.07
N ALA A 251 15.48 -9.94 -16.02
CA ALA A 251 15.97 -11.31 -16.10
C ALA A 251 15.47 -12.18 -14.93
N VAL A 252 15.24 -11.58 -13.76
CA VAL A 252 14.73 -12.28 -12.56
C VAL A 252 13.20 -12.36 -12.54
N LEU A 253 12.49 -11.30 -12.95
CA LEU A 253 11.01 -11.25 -12.83
C LEU A 253 10.27 -11.49 -14.15
N GLY A 254 10.81 -11.03 -15.28
CA GLY A 254 10.18 -11.10 -16.60
C GLY A 254 8.73 -10.61 -16.59
N ASP A 255 7.84 -11.43 -17.15
CA ASP A 255 6.39 -11.21 -17.26
C ASP A 255 5.65 -11.04 -15.91
N SER A 256 6.35 -11.18 -14.78
CA SER A 256 5.81 -10.97 -13.43
C SER A 256 5.82 -9.49 -13.02
N TYR A 257 6.61 -8.65 -13.70
CA TYR A 257 6.64 -7.21 -13.44
C TYR A 257 5.39 -6.54 -14.01
N PRO A 258 4.74 -5.60 -13.29
CA PRO A 258 3.53 -4.95 -13.78
C PRO A 258 3.78 -4.16 -15.06
N THR A 259 2.82 -4.24 -15.98
CA THR A 259 2.74 -3.35 -17.15
C THR A 259 2.05 -2.05 -16.77
N PHE A 260 2.67 -0.92 -17.06
CA PHE A 260 2.13 0.42 -16.87
C PHE A 260 2.00 1.12 -18.24
N PRO A 261 1.02 2.03 -18.42
CA PRO A 261 0.80 2.72 -19.69
C PRO A 261 1.82 3.83 -19.97
N ASP A 262 2.56 4.28 -18.95
CA ASP A 262 3.39 5.48 -19.00
C ASP A 262 4.85 5.20 -19.32
N GLU A 263 5.36 5.80 -20.40
CA GLU A 263 6.78 5.73 -20.74
C GLU A 263 7.52 7.01 -20.34
N TRP A 264 8.74 6.81 -19.85
CA TRP A 264 9.72 7.85 -19.53
C TRP A 264 10.94 7.66 -20.43
N ALA A 265 10.88 8.24 -21.63
CA ALA A 265 11.98 8.24 -22.60
C ALA A 265 13.19 9.02 -22.06
N ASP A 266 12.94 10.14 -21.39
CA ASP A 266 13.91 10.84 -20.53
C ASP A 266 13.51 10.67 -19.06
N ARG A 267 14.51 10.42 -18.22
CA ARG A 267 14.38 10.13 -16.79
C ARG A 267 15.27 11.03 -15.94
N THR A 268 16.23 11.74 -16.53
CA THR A 268 17.39 12.32 -15.84
C THR A 268 17.61 13.81 -16.10
N SER A 269 17.09 14.36 -17.19
CA SER A 269 17.24 15.80 -17.46
C SER A 269 16.48 16.67 -16.45
N ASP A 270 16.70 17.97 -16.56
CA ASP A 270 15.95 18.97 -15.82
C ASP A 270 14.47 19.03 -16.28
N GLU A 271 14.17 18.71 -17.55
CA GLU A 271 12.79 18.57 -18.04
C GLU A 271 12.11 17.33 -17.43
N ALA A 272 12.82 16.20 -17.30
CA ALA A 272 12.30 15.03 -16.60
C ALA A 272 12.04 15.30 -15.10
N LEU A 273 12.88 16.14 -14.47
CA LEU A 273 12.66 16.61 -13.09
C LEU A 273 11.37 17.44 -12.98
N THR A 274 11.19 18.42 -13.88
CA THR A 274 9.97 19.23 -13.96
C THR A 274 8.73 18.38 -14.24
N ARG A 275 8.81 17.40 -15.16
CA ARG A 275 7.74 16.43 -15.42
C ARG A 275 7.34 15.68 -14.16
N MET A 276 8.32 15.23 -13.36
CA MET A 276 8.06 14.52 -12.11
C MET A 276 7.36 15.41 -11.07
N CYS A 277 7.74 16.69 -10.98
CA CYS A 277 7.12 17.66 -10.08
C CYS A 277 5.69 18.06 -10.48
N LEU A 278 5.39 18.21 -11.78
CA LEU A 278 4.11 18.78 -12.26
C LEU A 278 3.07 17.75 -12.72
N HIS A 279 3.52 16.58 -13.17
CA HIS A 279 2.65 15.55 -13.75
C HIS A 279 2.87 14.16 -13.15
N GLY A 280 4.07 13.90 -12.60
CA GLY A 280 4.44 12.63 -11.97
C GLY A 280 4.06 12.54 -10.49
N LEU A 281 5.00 12.12 -9.63
CA LEU A 281 4.76 11.93 -8.19
C LEU A 281 4.72 13.23 -7.36
N GLY A 282 5.05 14.39 -7.93
CA GLY A 282 5.14 15.64 -7.16
C GLY A 282 3.95 16.61 -7.10
N PRO A 283 2.87 16.54 -7.93
CA PRO A 283 1.97 17.68 -8.12
C PRO A 283 1.12 18.03 -6.89
N HIS A 284 0.76 17.04 -6.06
CA HIS A 284 0.06 17.27 -4.79
C HIS A 284 0.96 17.92 -3.73
N ARG A 285 2.28 17.75 -3.86
CA ARG A 285 3.33 18.29 -2.96
C ARG A 285 4.03 19.55 -3.51
N LEU A 286 3.51 20.14 -4.59
CA LEU A 286 4.00 21.43 -5.08
C LEU A 286 3.54 22.56 -4.15
N GLU A 287 4.44 23.47 -3.81
CA GLU A 287 4.16 24.68 -3.04
C GLU A 287 4.63 25.93 -3.78
N ARG A 288 3.94 27.07 -3.56
CA ARG A 288 4.36 28.39 -4.05
C ARG A 288 5.44 28.98 -3.14
N THR A 289 6.35 29.74 -3.72
CA THR A 289 7.38 30.53 -3.03
C THR A 289 7.44 31.93 -3.62
N GLU A 290 8.18 32.85 -2.98
CA GLU A 290 8.39 34.22 -3.51
C GLU A 290 9.02 34.29 -4.91
N ARG A 291 9.63 33.20 -5.41
CA ARG A 291 10.46 33.19 -6.64
C ARG A 291 10.09 32.09 -7.64
N GLY A 292 8.94 31.44 -7.46
CA GLY A 292 8.53 30.26 -8.21
C GLY A 292 7.96 29.19 -7.27
N TYR A 293 8.39 27.93 -7.41
CA TYR A 293 7.77 26.79 -6.74
C TYR A 293 8.81 25.91 -6.02
N VAL A 294 8.35 25.05 -5.12
CA VAL A 294 9.19 24.03 -4.46
C VAL A 294 8.44 22.71 -4.32
N VAL A 295 9.15 21.59 -4.45
CA VAL A 295 8.70 20.26 -3.99
C VAL A 295 9.66 19.80 -2.91
N LYS A 296 9.17 19.63 -1.68
CA LYS A 296 9.99 19.34 -0.50
C LYS A 296 10.12 17.84 -0.24
N THR A 297 11.34 17.40 0.06
CA THR A 297 11.67 16.03 0.50
C THR A 297 12.61 15.99 1.71
N ASN A 298 13.16 17.12 2.16
CA ASN A 298 14.08 17.22 3.31
C ASN A 298 13.47 16.76 4.65
N ALA A 299 12.14 16.59 4.75
CA ALA A 299 11.51 15.91 5.87
C ALA A 299 12.13 14.52 6.16
N LEU A 300 12.55 13.80 5.11
CA LEU A 300 13.20 12.49 5.24
C LEU A 300 14.67 12.55 5.67
N ALA A 301 15.36 13.69 5.51
CA ALA A 301 16.81 13.79 5.72
C ALA A 301 17.23 13.69 7.19
N SER A 302 16.30 13.99 8.10
CA SER A 302 16.51 13.89 9.55
C SER A 302 16.60 12.45 10.06
N PHE A 303 16.04 11.49 9.32
CA PHE A 303 16.03 10.07 9.72
C PHE A 303 17.36 9.39 9.43
N ASP A 304 17.67 8.37 10.22
CA ASP A 304 18.91 7.64 10.06
C ASP A 304 18.84 6.51 9.02
N VAL A 305 19.98 6.24 8.37
CA VAL A 305 20.10 5.30 7.25
C VAL A 305 21.14 4.24 7.57
N ALA A 306 20.95 3.05 7.01
CA ALA A 306 21.89 1.94 7.13
C ALA A 306 23.27 2.34 6.61
N GLU A 307 24.32 1.88 7.29
CA GLU A 307 25.69 2.29 6.99
C GLU A 307 26.09 2.01 5.53
N GLY A 308 26.69 3.00 4.86
CA GLY A 308 27.06 2.92 3.44
C GLY A 308 25.95 3.36 2.47
N PHE A 309 24.71 3.54 2.93
CA PHE A 309 23.62 4.14 2.16
C PHE A 309 23.52 5.64 2.38
N GLU A 310 23.02 6.33 1.36
CA GLU A 310 22.82 7.78 1.38
C GLU A 310 21.54 8.19 2.13
N ARG A 311 21.50 9.44 2.61
CA ARG A 311 20.29 10.08 3.15
C ARG A 311 19.40 10.65 2.05
N TYR A 312 18.11 10.38 2.21
CA TYR A 312 17.04 11.08 1.50
C TYR A 312 17.07 12.59 1.76
N GLY A 313 16.42 13.35 0.90
CA GLY A 313 16.30 14.80 0.94
C GLY A 313 16.66 15.47 -0.39
N GLY A 314 16.63 16.79 -0.38
CA GLY A 314 16.75 17.63 -1.57
C GLY A 314 15.42 18.27 -1.90
N ASP A 315 15.21 19.51 -1.46
CA ASP A 315 14.05 20.29 -1.87
C ASP A 315 14.37 20.90 -3.24
N VAL A 316 13.59 20.53 -4.27
CA VAL A 316 13.75 21.05 -5.63
C VAL A 316 13.00 22.36 -5.72
N HIS A 317 13.73 23.45 -5.99
CA HIS A 317 13.15 24.73 -6.32
C HIS A 317 13.09 24.94 -7.83
N LEU A 318 11.93 25.38 -8.29
CA LEU A 318 11.63 25.72 -9.68
C LEU A 318 11.38 27.23 -9.80
N ASP A 319 11.69 27.84 -10.93
CA ASP A 319 11.27 29.22 -11.21
C ASP A 319 9.80 29.33 -11.68
N GLU A 320 9.35 30.55 -12.01
CA GLU A 320 8.01 30.81 -12.56
C GLU A 320 7.79 30.26 -13.99
N GLN A 321 8.79 29.62 -14.59
CA GLN A 321 8.69 28.84 -15.84
C GLN A 321 8.86 27.32 -15.57
N PHE A 322 8.85 26.94 -14.29
CA PHE A 322 9.07 25.59 -13.78
C PHE A 322 10.42 24.95 -14.13
N ARG A 323 11.44 25.75 -14.47
CA ARG A 323 12.80 25.26 -14.67
C ARG A 323 13.45 25.03 -13.30
N PRO A 324 14.15 23.91 -13.07
CA PRO A 324 14.92 23.72 -11.85
C PRO A 324 16.01 24.80 -11.72
N VAL A 325 16.00 25.53 -10.61
CA VAL A 325 16.97 26.62 -10.36
C VAL A 325 17.93 26.32 -9.21
N ARG A 326 17.54 25.45 -8.28
CA ARG A 326 18.42 24.92 -7.24
C ARG A 326 17.83 23.68 -6.57
N ILE A 327 18.68 22.89 -5.93
CA ILE A 327 18.29 21.83 -4.99
C ILE A 327 18.95 22.11 -3.65
N VAL A 328 18.15 22.20 -2.58
CA VAL A 328 18.65 22.43 -1.21
C VAL A 328 18.62 21.11 -0.45
N ARG A 329 19.78 20.57 -0.07
CA ARG A 329 19.91 19.31 0.70
C ARG A 329 20.39 19.57 2.11
N LEU A 330 19.91 18.75 3.05
CA LEU A 330 20.43 18.69 4.42
C LEU A 330 21.57 17.67 4.49
N GLU A 331 22.80 18.16 4.40
CA GLU A 331 24.03 17.37 4.39
C GLU A 331 24.71 17.36 5.76
N LYS A 332 25.59 16.37 6.04
CA LYS A 332 26.39 16.40 7.28
C LYS A 332 27.44 17.50 7.22
N SER A 333 27.58 18.27 8.30
CA SER A 333 28.66 19.27 8.43
C SER A 333 30.04 18.63 8.19
N GLU A 334 30.99 19.37 7.60
CA GLU A 334 32.38 18.92 7.51
C GLU A 334 32.93 18.46 8.88
N GLY A 335 33.69 17.36 8.89
CA GLY A 335 34.19 16.73 10.11
C GLY A 335 33.14 16.01 10.97
N GLY A 336 31.85 16.00 10.57
CA GLY A 336 30.80 15.13 11.12
C GLY A 336 30.30 15.44 12.53
N ARG A 337 30.69 16.57 13.14
CA ARG A 337 30.36 16.93 14.54
C ARG A 337 29.25 17.99 14.70
N GLY A 338 28.83 18.64 13.63
CA GLY A 338 27.95 19.82 13.65
C GLY A 338 26.47 19.56 13.33
N GLY A 339 26.05 18.31 13.14
CA GLY A 339 24.68 17.98 12.71
C GLY A 339 24.49 18.09 11.20
N LEU A 340 23.24 18.36 10.78
CA LEU A 340 22.89 18.61 9.39
C LEU A 340 22.96 20.12 9.09
N VAL A 341 23.43 20.47 7.89
CA VAL A 341 23.54 21.82 7.36
C VAL A 341 22.89 21.89 5.98
N GLU A 342 22.27 23.02 5.65
CA GLU A 342 21.75 23.26 4.31
C GLU A 342 22.90 23.49 3.31
N VAL A 343 22.88 22.75 2.21
CA VAL A 343 23.79 22.91 1.07
C VAL A 343 22.96 23.12 -0.19
N GLU A 344 23.26 24.21 -0.90
CA GLU A 344 22.58 24.59 -2.14
C GLU A 344 23.39 24.14 -3.36
N TYR A 345 22.74 23.42 -4.25
CA TYR A 345 23.29 22.96 -5.53
C TYR A 345 22.58 23.67 -6.68
N LEU A 346 23.34 24.16 -7.65
CA LEU A 346 22.84 24.94 -8.79
C LEU A 346 22.96 24.16 -10.11
N PRO A 347 22.08 24.39 -11.10
CA PRO A 347 22.20 23.80 -12.43
C PRO A 347 23.60 23.99 -13.03
N GLY A 348 24.18 22.89 -13.50
CA GLY A 348 25.53 22.86 -14.07
C GLY A 348 26.69 22.88 -13.07
N CYS A 349 26.44 22.91 -11.75
CA CYS A 349 27.51 22.72 -10.77
C CYS A 349 27.96 21.25 -10.70
N GLU A 350 29.17 21.00 -10.18
CA GLU A 350 29.60 19.65 -9.83
C GLU A 350 28.59 19.05 -8.82
N GLY A 351 28.14 17.82 -9.07
CA GLY A 351 27.11 17.16 -8.27
C GLY A 351 25.66 17.42 -8.68
N TRP A 352 25.34 18.31 -9.63
CA TRP A 352 23.94 18.57 -10.06
C TRP A 352 23.16 17.29 -10.44
N GLU A 353 23.75 16.43 -11.28
CA GLU A 353 23.15 15.16 -11.68
C GLU A 353 23.00 14.15 -10.53
N TYR A 354 23.82 14.27 -9.49
CA TYR A 354 23.71 13.45 -8.29
C TYR A 354 22.54 13.92 -7.41
N VAL A 355 22.43 15.21 -7.13
CA VAL A 355 21.36 15.71 -6.26
C VAL A 355 19.98 15.62 -6.91
N LYS A 356 19.88 15.67 -8.25
CA LYS A 356 18.66 15.30 -8.99
C LYS A 356 18.29 13.82 -8.82
N PHE A 357 19.26 12.90 -8.77
CA PHE A 357 18.98 11.50 -8.46
C PHE A 357 18.49 11.34 -7.02
N CYS A 358 19.16 11.98 -6.06
CA CYS A 358 18.75 11.91 -4.65
C CYS A 358 17.33 12.48 -4.43
N PHE A 359 16.96 13.59 -5.08
CA PHE A 359 15.57 14.09 -5.03
C PHE A 359 14.58 13.07 -5.59
N ARG A 360 14.81 12.54 -6.80
CA ARG A 360 13.89 11.57 -7.45
C ARG A 360 13.64 10.37 -6.54
N CYS A 361 14.70 9.81 -5.96
CA CYS A 361 14.63 8.71 -5.00
C CYS A 361 13.93 9.09 -3.69
N SER A 362 14.10 10.33 -3.22
CA SER A 362 13.49 10.82 -1.99
C SER A 362 12.00 11.11 -2.13
N LEU A 363 11.57 11.72 -3.25
CA LEU A 363 10.16 11.92 -3.57
C LEU A 363 9.45 10.58 -3.77
N PHE A 364 10.07 9.65 -4.52
CA PHE A 364 9.59 8.28 -4.70
C PHE A 364 9.39 7.55 -3.35
N THR A 365 10.38 7.63 -2.45
CA THR A 365 10.28 7.04 -1.11
C THR A 365 9.22 7.73 -0.24
N LEU A 366 9.15 9.07 -0.29
CA LEU A 366 8.21 9.89 0.47
C LEU A 366 6.76 9.55 0.12
N VAL A 367 6.42 9.56 -1.18
CA VAL A 367 5.06 9.27 -1.66
C VAL A 367 4.66 7.83 -1.36
N THR A 368 5.58 6.87 -1.56
CA THR A 368 5.32 5.45 -1.25
C THR A 368 4.98 5.22 0.23
N ILE A 369 5.70 5.87 1.16
CA ILE A 369 5.50 5.64 2.61
C ILE A 369 4.38 6.51 3.17
N VAL A 370 4.38 7.82 2.87
CA VAL A 370 3.49 8.79 3.51
C VAL A 370 2.12 8.82 2.82
N ASP A 371 2.09 9.03 1.50
CA ASP A 371 0.83 9.29 0.80
C ASP A 371 0.10 7.98 0.48
N HIS A 372 0.82 7.00 -0.08
CA HIS A 372 0.27 5.70 -0.45
C HIS A 372 0.06 4.79 0.76
N LEU A 373 1.14 4.31 1.38
CA LEU A 373 1.05 3.28 2.41
C LEU A 373 0.45 3.80 3.72
N TYR A 374 0.73 5.04 4.14
CA TYR A 374 0.09 5.58 5.34
C TYR A 374 -1.27 6.23 5.05
N GLY A 375 -1.29 7.28 4.21
CA GLY A 375 -2.49 8.07 3.95
C GLY A 375 -3.64 7.24 3.38
N VAL A 376 -3.42 6.57 2.25
CA VAL A 376 -4.49 5.78 1.61
C VAL A 376 -4.73 4.44 2.32
N HIS A 377 -3.72 3.59 2.47
CA HIS A 377 -3.92 2.25 3.04
C HIS A 377 -4.27 2.28 4.53
N LEU A 378 -3.43 2.92 5.36
CA LEU A 378 -3.54 2.80 6.82
C LEU A 378 -4.49 3.79 7.48
N GLN A 379 -4.71 4.98 6.91
CA GLN A 379 -5.72 5.93 7.36
C GLN A 379 -7.04 5.70 6.62
N TRP A 380 -7.19 6.16 5.37
CA TRP A 380 -8.49 6.19 4.69
C TRP A 380 -9.15 4.82 4.52
N ALA A 381 -8.45 3.85 3.93
CA ALA A 381 -9.05 2.56 3.61
C ALA A 381 -9.39 1.73 4.87
N ASN A 382 -8.48 1.73 5.86
CA ASN A 382 -8.72 1.10 7.16
C ASN A 382 -9.85 1.80 7.95
N GLY A 383 -9.80 3.13 8.09
CA GLY A 383 -10.80 3.91 8.83
C GLY A 383 -12.20 3.74 8.24
N MET A 384 -12.32 3.83 6.91
CA MET A 384 -13.56 3.51 6.19
C MET A 384 -14.05 2.09 6.52
N VAL A 385 -13.23 1.05 6.37
CA VAL A 385 -13.71 -0.33 6.50
C VAL A 385 -14.04 -0.71 7.95
N VAL A 386 -13.33 -0.15 8.94
CA VAL A 386 -13.66 -0.28 10.36
C VAL A 386 -15.00 0.38 10.65
N ALA A 387 -15.15 1.67 10.35
CA ALA A 387 -16.40 2.41 10.55
C ALA A 387 -17.59 1.73 9.86
N CYS A 388 -17.45 1.31 8.60
CA CYS A 388 -18.51 0.64 7.85
C CYS A 388 -18.93 -0.71 8.45
N ARG A 389 -18.01 -1.44 9.08
CA ARG A 389 -18.30 -2.79 9.61
C ARG A 389 -18.82 -2.78 11.03
N GLU A 390 -18.43 -1.78 11.82
CA GLU A 390 -18.83 -1.66 13.23
C GLU A 390 -20.13 -0.87 13.41
N GLN A 391 -20.37 0.15 12.58
CA GLN A 391 -21.48 1.10 12.79
C GLN A 391 -22.69 0.90 11.87
N LEU A 392 -22.52 0.26 10.71
CA LEU A 392 -23.59 0.09 9.72
C LEU A 392 -24.07 -1.35 9.63
N GLY A 393 -25.38 -1.57 9.71
CA GLY A 393 -26.04 -2.84 9.46
C GLY A 393 -25.79 -3.36 8.04
N ALA A 394 -25.82 -4.68 7.85
CA ALA A 394 -25.46 -5.32 6.58
C ALA A 394 -26.28 -4.83 5.36
N ASP A 395 -27.51 -4.39 5.62
CA ASP A 395 -28.45 -3.88 4.61
C ASP A 395 -28.52 -2.35 4.53
N HIS A 396 -27.78 -1.62 5.37
CA HIS A 396 -27.76 -0.15 5.39
C HIS A 396 -27.30 0.40 4.03
N PRO A 397 -27.98 1.40 3.44
CA PRO A 397 -27.71 1.87 2.08
C PRO A 397 -26.26 2.33 1.87
N VAL A 398 -25.70 3.12 2.80
CA VAL A 398 -24.29 3.56 2.72
C VAL A 398 -23.31 2.38 2.75
N ARG A 399 -23.60 1.32 3.52
CA ARG A 399 -22.73 0.13 3.55
C ARG A 399 -22.78 -0.63 2.24
N ARG A 400 -23.97 -0.78 1.64
CA ARG A 400 -24.12 -1.38 0.30
C ARG A 400 -23.37 -0.59 -0.77
N PHE A 401 -23.44 0.74 -0.72
CA PHE A 401 -22.69 1.62 -1.62
C PHE A 401 -21.18 1.44 -1.46
N LEU A 402 -20.66 1.46 -0.23
CA LEU A 402 -19.23 1.35 0.05
C LEU A 402 -18.66 -0.08 -0.09
N THR A 403 -19.50 -1.13 -0.14
CA THR A 403 -19.07 -2.54 -0.20
C THR A 403 -18.04 -2.88 -1.29
N PRO A 404 -18.22 -2.49 -2.57
CA PRO A 404 -17.18 -2.72 -3.59
C PRO A 404 -15.88 -1.97 -3.29
N TYR A 405 -15.93 -0.83 -2.61
CA TYR A 405 -14.80 0.09 -2.41
C TYR A 405 -13.87 -0.27 -1.23
N TYR A 406 -14.29 -1.18 -0.33
CA TYR A 406 -13.43 -1.76 0.71
C TYR A 406 -13.15 -3.27 0.53
N PHE A 407 -13.42 -3.79 -0.66
CA PHE A 407 -13.11 -5.19 -0.97
C PHE A 407 -11.61 -5.45 -0.81
N GLY A 408 -11.22 -6.58 -0.22
CA GLY A 408 -9.80 -6.94 -0.01
C GLY A 408 -9.03 -6.11 1.03
N THR A 409 -9.44 -4.87 1.35
CA THR A 409 -8.70 -3.91 2.18
C THR A 409 -8.17 -4.46 3.51
N ILE A 410 -9.02 -5.17 4.28
CA ILE A 410 -8.60 -5.80 5.55
C ILE A 410 -7.48 -6.82 5.33
N GLN A 411 -7.56 -7.59 4.25
CA GLN A 411 -6.60 -8.64 3.93
C GLN A 411 -5.27 -8.06 3.46
N VAL A 412 -5.28 -7.12 2.52
CA VAL A 412 -4.05 -6.48 2.05
C VAL A 412 -3.36 -5.73 3.18
N ASN A 413 -4.08 -4.95 3.99
CA ASN A 413 -3.46 -4.17 5.06
C ASN A 413 -2.94 -5.05 6.21
N HIS A 414 -3.57 -6.20 6.45
CA HIS A 414 -3.02 -7.22 7.34
C HIS A 414 -1.70 -7.80 6.78
N ILE A 415 -1.62 -8.06 5.48
CA ILE A 415 -0.41 -8.56 4.82
C ILE A 415 0.70 -7.49 4.78
N ALA A 416 0.37 -6.24 4.45
CA ALA A 416 1.28 -5.09 4.41
C ALA A 416 1.95 -4.85 5.77
N ARG A 417 1.23 -5.05 6.88
CA ARG A 417 1.81 -5.03 8.24
C ARG A 417 3.00 -5.99 8.38
N HIS A 418 2.94 -7.16 7.76
CA HIS A 418 3.98 -8.20 7.85
C HIS A 418 5.03 -8.11 6.74
N LEU A 419 4.66 -7.69 5.51
CA LEU A 419 5.55 -7.64 4.35
C LEU A 419 6.20 -6.26 4.11
N LEU A 420 5.60 -5.16 4.56
CA LEU A 420 6.08 -3.80 4.27
C LEU A 420 6.52 -3.02 5.52
N ILE A 421 5.73 -3.11 6.60
CA ILE A 421 5.88 -2.24 7.78
C ILE A 421 6.80 -2.85 8.86
N ALA A 422 6.69 -4.16 9.12
CA ALA A 422 7.45 -4.82 10.18
C ALA A 422 8.98 -4.73 9.97
N GLN A 423 9.74 -4.68 11.05
CA GLN A 423 11.21 -4.75 10.98
C GLN A 423 11.65 -6.09 10.35
N GLY A 424 12.62 -6.04 9.43
CA GLY A 424 13.04 -7.22 8.66
C GLY A 424 12.02 -7.73 7.63
N SER A 425 10.98 -6.96 7.33
CA SER A 425 10.05 -7.22 6.22
C SER A 425 10.67 -6.85 4.86
N LEU A 426 9.98 -7.14 3.75
CA LEU A 426 10.45 -6.79 2.40
C LEU A 426 10.52 -5.26 2.19
N GLY A 427 9.54 -4.50 2.70
CA GLY A 427 9.58 -3.04 2.65
C GLY A 427 10.75 -2.46 3.44
N ALA A 428 10.89 -2.86 4.72
CA ALA A 428 11.99 -2.46 5.59
C ALA A 428 13.40 -2.81 5.04
N ARG A 429 13.51 -3.77 4.12
CA ARG A 429 14.75 -4.16 3.43
C ARG A 429 15.05 -3.36 2.16
N ASN A 430 14.03 -2.76 1.56
CA ASN A 430 14.17 -1.96 0.35
C ASN A 430 14.59 -0.52 0.65
N PHE A 431 14.08 0.06 1.74
CA PHE A 431 14.45 1.42 2.14
C PHE A 431 15.88 1.50 2.69
N ALA A 432 16.53 2.63 2.49
CA ALA A 432 17.84 2.95 3.03
C ALA A 432 17.83 3.15 4.56
N PHE A 433 16.67 3.33 5.20
CA PHE A 433 16.57 3.60 6.62
C PHE A 433 17.27 2.56 7.51
N SER A 434 17.85 3.00 8.62
CA SER A 434 18.24 2.10 9.70
C SER A 434 17.00 1.67 10.49
N ASP A 435 17.10 0.63 11.33
CA ASP A 435 16.01 0.19 12.22
C ASP A 435 15.50 1.29 13.16
N GLU A 436 16.33 2.31 13.44
CA GLU A 436 15.94 3.50 14.20
C GLU A 436 15.32 4.57 13.30
N GLY A 437 15.94 4.85 12.14
CA GLY A 437 15.39 5.79 11.16
C GLY A 437 14.01 5.39 10.63
N LEU A 438 13.76 4.10 10.35
CA LEU A 438 12.47 3.62 9.88
C LEU A 438 11.37 3.81 10.93
N ARG A 439 11.71 3.60 12.22
CA ARG A 439 10.78 3.84 13.33
C ARG A 439 10.50 5.32 13.53
N ALA A 440 11.52 6.16 13.42
CA ALA A 440 11.38 7.62 13.50
C ALA A 440 10.55 8.16 12.33
N ALA A 441 10.77 7.66 11.11
CA ALA A 441 9.97 7.97 9.94
C ALA A 441 8.49 7.61 10.19
N TRP A 442 8.18 6.38 10.61
CA TRP A 442 6.80 5.97 10.94
C TRP A 442 6.13 6.81 12.03
N GLN A 443 6.88 7.40 12.95
CA GLN A 443 6.35 8.30 13.97
C GLN A 443 6.06 9.71 13.43
N ALA A 444 6.87 10.18 12.48
CA ALA A 444 6.75 11.51 11.88
C ALA A 444 5.81 11.57 10.67
N VAL A 445 5.52 10.42 10.02
CA VAL A 445 4.66 10.30 8.84
C VAL A 445 3.33 11.12 8.92
N PRO A 446 2.58 11.16 10.04
CA PRO A 446 1.38 12.00 10.13
C PRO A 446 1.69 13.48 9.91
N GLU A 447 2.77 13.99 10.51
CA GLU A 447 3.21 15.40 10.44
C GLU A 447 3.75 15.80 9.05
N VAL A 448 3.97 14.83 8.15
CA VAL A 448 4.58 15.02 6.81
C VAL A 448 3.57 14.73 5.68
N MET A 449 2.37 14.25 6.02
CA MET A 449 1.26 14.05 5.09
C MET A 449 0.71 15.41 4.63
N VAL A 450 0.31 15.51 3.35
CA VAL A 450 -0.27 16.73 2.77
C VAL A 450 -1.69 16.41 2.36
N ASP A 451 -2.62 16.61 3.28
CA ASP A 451 -4.05 16.29 3.15
C ASP A 451 -4.98 17.47 3.44
N GLY A 452 -4.43 18.66 3.70
CA GLY A 452 -5.14 19.87 4.12
C GLY A 452 -5.13 20.10 5.63
N ALA A 453 -4.67 19.14 6.44
CA ALA A 453 -4.60 19.29 7.90
C ALA A 453 -3.54 20.31 8.36
N GLU A 454 -2.58 20.65 7.49
CA GLU A 454 -1.61 21.72 7.68
C GLU A 454 -2.26 23.10 7.90
N LEU A 455 -3.52 23.27 7.47
CA LEU A 455 -4.31 24.49 7.60
C LEU A 455 -4.99 24.65 8.97
N ARG A 456 -4.74 23.70 9.89
CA ARG A 456 -5.23 23.74 11.27
C ARG A 456 -4.70 24.97 12.01
N GLY A 457 -5.63 25.83 12.43
CA GLY A 457 -5.33 27.11 13.09
C GLY A 457 -5.40 28.32 12.16
N GLU A 458 -5.44 28.13 10.84
CA GLU A 458 -5.89 29.15 9.89
C GLU A 458 -7.42 29.16 9.76
N LEU A 459 -8.01 27.97 9.72
CA LEU A 459 -9.46 27.74 9.54
C LEU A 459 -10.13 27.34 10.85
N GLY A 460 -11.44 27.59 10.96
CA GLY A 460 -12.25 27.07 12.06
C GLY A 460 -12.46 25.55 11.94
N ASP A 461 -12.60 24.82 13.05
CA ASP A 461 -12.67 23.35 13.03
C ASP A 461 -13.77 22.78 12.11
N ALA A 462 -14.93 23.44 12.00
CA ALA A 462 -16.02 23.05 11.11
C ALA A 462 -15.72 23.33 9.62
N GLU A 463 -14.99 24.41 9.33
CA GLU A 463 -14.54 24.79 7.98
C GLU A 463 -13.45 23.83 7.51
N LEU A 464 -12.45 23.58 8.36
CA LEU A 464 -11.42 22.57 8.11
C LEU A 464 -12.03 21.17 7.90
N LEU A 465 -13.00 20.77 8.73
CA LEU A 465 -13.64 19.47 8.56
C LEU A 465 -14.37 19.33 7.22
N ARG A 466 -15.03 20.39 6.72
CA ARG A 466 -15.63 20.36 5.38
C ARG A 466 -14.55 20.30 4.29
N LEU A 467 -13.53 21.14 4.38
CA LEU A 467 -12.41 21.18 3.42
C LEU A 467 -11.68 19.83 3.28
N LEU A 468 -11.47 19.10 4.38
CA LEU A 468 -10.81 17.78 4.35
C LEU A 468 -11.64 16.69 3.65
N PHE A 469 -12.94 16.93 3.46
CA PHE A 469 -13.88 16.01 2.82
C PHE A 469 -14.44 16.52 1.48
N ASP A 470 -14.36 17.81 1.15
CA ASP A 470 -14.72 18.38 -0.16
C ASP A 470 -13.46 18.55 -1.04
N VAL A 471 -13.25 17.63 -1.98
CA VAL A 471 -12.11 17.69 -2.91
C VAL A 471 -12.14 18.93 -3.82
N PRO A 472 -13.27 19.33 -4.45
CA PRO A 472 -13.37 20.61 -5.16
C PRO A 472 -12.97 21.84 -4.34
N GLU A 473 -13.39 21.96 -3.09
CA GLU A 473 -13.03 23.09 -2.23
C GLU A 473 -11.53 23.07 -1.91
N TYR A 474 -10.98 21.90 -1.58
CA TYR A 474 -9.53 21.72 -1.42
C TYR A 474 -8.76 22.09 -2.70
N CYS A 475 -9.19 21.58 -3.86
CA CYS A 475 -8.58 21.89 -5.17
C CYS A 475 -8.60 23.39 -5.46
N ALA A 476 -9.71 24.09 -5.17
CA ALA A 476 -9.84 25.53 -5.37
C ALA A 476 -8.91 26.32 -4.44
N ARG A 477 -8.74 25.91 -3.18
CA ARG A 477 -7.79 26.53 -2.24
C ARG A 477 -6.35 26.34 -2.72
N ARG A 478 -5.98 25.12 -3.13
CA ARG A 478 -4.65 24.80 -3.69
C ARG A 478 -4.36 25.55 -5.00
N GLU A 479 -5.35 25.73 -5.87
CA GLU A 479 -5.24 26.58 -7.07
C GLU A 479 -4.96 28.05 -6.70
N GLY A 480 -5.63 28.58 -5.67
CA GLY A 480 -5.40 29.92 -5.14
C GLY A 480 -4.02 30.11 -4.51
N GLU A 481 -3.57 29.14 -3.71
CA GLU A 481 -2.25 29.12 -3.06
C GLU A 481 -1.10 29.03 -4.08
N LEU A 482 -1.25 28.17 -5.10
CA LEU A 482 -0.29 28.07 -6.20
C LEU A 482 -0.37 29.27 -7.14
N GLY A 483 -1.54 29.89 -7.30
CA GLY A 483 -1.81 30.89 -8.32
C GLY A 483 -1.93 30.29 -9.73
N LEU A 484 -2.16 28.96 -9.83
CA LEU A 484 -2.31 28.24 -11.09
C LEU A 484 -3.08 26.93 -10.91
N ARG A 485 -3.79 26.52 -11.96
CA ARG A 485 -4.55 25.27 -12.02
C ARG A 485 -3.71 24.16 -12.62
N LEU A 486 -3.18 23.27 -11.78
CA LEU A 486 -2.50 22.06 -12.27
C LEU A 486 -3.52 21.09 -12.90
N PRO A 487 -3.14 20.36 -13.98
CA PRO A 487 -3.95 19.26 -14.51
C PRO A 487 -4.35 18.25 -13.44
N TYR A 488 -3.48 18.01 -12.44
CA TYR A 488 -3.76 17.18 -11.26
C TYR A 488 -5.11 17.52 -10.59
N TYR A 489 -5.27 18.78 -10.14
CA TYR A 489 -6.48 19.23 -9.45
C TYR A 489 -7.70 19.26 -10.39
N GLU A 490 -7.50 19.63 -11.67
CA GLU A 490 -8.59 19.61 -12.66
C GLU A 490 -9.18 18.20 -12.85
N GLN A 491 -8.35 17.16 -12.89
CA GLN A 491 -8.82 15.79 -12.99
C GLN A 491 -9.46 15.28 -11.71
N ALA A 492 -8.83 15.56 -10.55
CA ALA A 492 -9.34 15.19 -9.23
C ALA A 492 -10.77 15.71 -9.06
N GLU A 493 -10.98 17.00 -9.35
CA GLU A 493 -12.29 17.64 -9.33
C GLU A 493 -13.27 17.02 -10.35
N ALA A 494 -12.80 16.69 -11.55
CA ALA A 494 -13.64 16.07 -12.59
C ALA A 494 -14.12 14.66 -12.21
N TYR A 495 -13.25 13.83 -11.62
CA TYR A 495 -13.63 12.51 -11.11
C TYR A 495 -14.54 12.63 -9.88
N TRP A 496 -14.20 13.51 -8.95
CA TRP A 496 -15.03 13.82 -7.78
C TRP A 496 -16.47 14.13 -8.18
N ARG A 497 -16.68 15.06 -9.12
CA ARG A 497 -18.02 15.48 -9.55
C ARG A 497 -18.87 14.32 -10.10
N VAL A 498 -18.25 13.34 -10.77
CA VAL A 498 -18.94 12.13 -11.26
C VAL A 498 -19.34 11.22 -10.08
N MET A 499 -18.43 10.96 -9.14
CA MET A 499 -18.71 10.12 -7.98
C MET A 499 -19.70 10.78 -7.01
N HIS A 500 -19.48 12.05 -6.66
CA HIS A 500 -20.36 12.85 -5.82
C HIS A 500 -21.79 12.87 -6.38
N ARG A 501 -21.95 12.98 -7.70
CA ARG A 501 -23.28 12.94 -8.31
C ARG A 501 -23.97 11.58 -8.11
N MET A 502 -23.23 10.48 -8.25
CA MET A 502 -23.76 9.14 -8.00
C MET A 502 -24.14 8.92 -6.53
N VAL A 503 -23.33 9.41 -5.59
CA VAL A 503 -23.63 9.38 -4.15
C VAL A 503 -24.87 10.22 -3.85
N ALA A 504 -24.93 11.47 -4.33
CA ALA A 504 -26.06 12.37 -4.12
C ALA A 504 -27.36 11.81 -4.71
N ASP A 505 -27.34 11.32 -5.95
CA ASP A 505 -28.51 10.68 -6.59
C ASP A 505 -28.98 9.44 -5.79
N TYR A 506 -28.09 8.71 -5.11
CA TYR A 506 -28.42 7.58 -4.23
C TYR A 506 -28.96 8.01 -2.86
N PHE A 507 -28.40 9.09 -2.27
CA PHE A 507 -28.93 9.71 -1.05
C PHE A 507 -30.32 10.34 -1.28
N ASP A 508 -30.62 10.86 -2.48
CA ASP A 508 -31.95 11.37 -2.86
C ASP A 508 -33.01 10.25 -3.03
N LEU A 509 -32.62 8.98 -2.91
CA LEU A 509 -33.53 7.83 -2.80
C LEU A 509 -33.74 7.40 -1.35
N TRP A 510 -32.67 7.25 -0.59
CA TRP A 510 -32.69 6.67 0.77
C TRP A 510 -32.86 7.68 1.90
N PHE A 511 -32.47 8.93 1.67
CA PHE A 511 -32.58 10.04 2.62
C PHE A 511 -33.03 11.32 1.89
N PRO A 512 -34.27 11.40 1.36
CA PRO A 512 -34.70 12.51 0.51
C PRO A 512 -34.71 13.87 1.20
N THR A 513 -34.73 13.91 2.54
CA THR A 513 -34.67 15.16 3.32
C THR A 513 -33.51 15.17 4.33
N PRO A 514 -33.04 16.36 4.74
CA PRO A 514 -32.10 16.53 5.86
C PRO A 514 -32.53 15.86 7.16
N GLU A 515 -33.83 15.89 7.46
CA GLU A 515 -34.39 15.36 8.70
C GLU A 515 -34.31 13.83 8.73
N GLU A 516 -34.47 13.15 7.59
CA GLU A 516 -34.33 11.70 7.49
C GLU A 516 -32.87 11.25 7.60
N ALA A 517 -31.94 11.90 6.89
CA ALA A 517 -30.50 11.68 7.05
C ALA A 517 -30.06 11.91 8.51
N ALA A 518 -30.60 12.94 9.15
CA ALA A 518 -30.34 13.19 10.56
C ALA A 518 -31.07 12.20 11.49
N ALA A 519 -32.22 11.63 11.13
CA ALA A 519 -32.91 10.66 11.97
C ALA A 519 -32.18 9.31 12.02
N ASP A 520 -31.38 8.98 11.01
CA ASP A 520 -30.60 7.74 10.96
C ASP A 520 -29.45 7.73 12.00
N ALA A 521 -29.56 6.81 12.96
CA ALA A 521 -28.57 6.63 14.02
C ALA A 521 -27.32 5.88 13.54
N GLU A 522 -27.45 4.95 12.60
CA GLU A 522 -26.31 4.20 12.04
C GLU A 522 -25.44 5.14 11.19
N LEU A 523 -26.07 5.99 10.37
CA LEU A 523 -25.38 7.01 9.58
C LEU A 523 -24.59 7.99 10.47
N ARG A 524 -25.18 8.49 11.56
CA ARG A 524 -24.48 9.35 12.53
C ARG A 524 -23.30 8.64 13.20
N CYS A 525 -23.52 7.42 13.70
CA CYS A 525 -22.46 6.63 14.34
C CYS A 525 -21.32 6.32 13.36
N TRP A 526 -21.64 6.04 12.10
CA TRP A 526 -20.65 5.85 11.03
C TRP A 526 -19.83 7.11 10.75
N LEU A 527 -20.45 8.29 10.65
CA LEU A 527 -19.74 9.55 10.46
C LEU A 527 -18.82 9.87 11.65
N GLU A 528 -19.31 9.70 12.88
CA GLU A 528 -18.49 9.91 14.08
C GLU A 528 -17.31 8.93 14.17
N ALA A 529 -17.51 7.65 13.79
CA ALA A 529 -16.44 6.67 13.73
C ALA A 529 -15.43 6.98 12.63
N LEU A 530 -15.87 7.27 11.40
CA LEU A 530 -14.98 7.61 10.28
C LEU A 530 -14.12 8.83 10.63
N VAL A 531 -14.73 9.90 11.13
CA VAL A 531 -13.99 11.11 11.55
C VAL A 531 -13.08 10.82 12.75
N GLY A 532 -13.46 9.91 13.65
CA GLY A 532 -12.66 9.52 14.82
C GLY A 532 -11.48 8.57 14.55
N GLU A 533 -11.53 7.76 13.49
CA GLU A 533 -10.47 6.80 13.13
C GLU A 533 -9.30 7.45 12.37
N LEU A 534 -9.54 8.54 11.62
CA LEU A 534 -8.49 9.22 10.85
C LEU A 534 -7.76 10.25 11.73
N VAL A 535 -6.42 10.15 11.79
CA VAL A 535 -5.56 10.90 12.72
C VAL A 535 -5.77 12.43 12.68
N HIS A 536 -5.98 12.99 11.49
CA HIS A 536 -6.12 14.44 11.30
C HIS A 536 -7.54 14.96 11.50
N THR A 537 -8.58 14.14 11.33
CA THR A 537 -9.98 14.54 11.54
C THR A 537 -10.49 14.20 12.93
N ALA A 538 -9.88 13.27 13.66
CA ALA A 538 -10.30 12.88 15.01
C ALA A 538 -10.41 14.07 16.00
N PRO A 539 -9.51 15.08 15.99
CA PRO A 539 -9.67 16.29 16.81
C PRO A 539 -10.89 17.15 16.43
N LEU A 540 -11.43 17.00 15.21
CA LEU A 540 -12.56 17.76 14.66
C LEU A 540 -13.93 17.12 14.94
N LEU A 541 -13.96 15.95 15.59
CA LEU A 541 -15.21 15.27 15.99
C LEU A 541 -16.21 16.16 16.76
N PRO A 542 -15.80 17.13 17.61
CA PRO A 542 -16.74 18.09 18.21
C PRO A 542 -17.43 19.00 17.20
N ALA A 543 -16.78 19.34 16.07
CA ALA A 543 -17.37 20.16 15.02
C ALA A 543 -18.46 19.39 14.26
N LEU A 544 -18.21 18.13 13.89
CA LEU A 544 -19.22 17.24 13.29
C LEU A 544 -20.49 17.16 14.15
N ARG A 545 -20.34 17.00 15.46
CA ARG A 545 -21.47 16.94 16.42
C ARG A 545 -22.25 18.25 16.52
N GLY A 546 -21.69 19.36 16.07
CA GLY A 546 -22.34 20.67 15.97
C GLY A 546 -23.11 20.90 14.67
N PHE A 547 -23.00 20.01 13.67
CA PHE A 547 -23.61 20.23 12.35
C PHE A 547 -25.13 20.23 12.40
N GLY A 548 -25.73 21.15 11.64
CA GLY A 548 -27.17 21.17 11.41
C GLY A 548 -27.66 20.00 10.56
N GLN A 549 -28.97 19.75 10.49
CA GLN A 549 -29.53 18.62 9.72
C GLN A 549 -29.13 18.64 8.24
N ALA A 550 -29.23 19.80 7.59
CA ALA A 550 -28.88 19.96 6.17
C ALA A 550 -27.38 19.79 5.92
N GLU A 551 -26.57 20.28 6.86
CA GLU A 551 -25.11 20.19 6.83
C GLU A 551 -24.61 18.77 7.05
N LEU A 552 -25.20 18.05 8.03
CA LEU A 552 -24.92 16.63 8.27
C LEU A 552 -25.23 15.77 7.04
N ARG A 553 -26.34 16.06 6.33
CA ARG A 553 -26.68 15.36 5.07
C ARG A 553 -25.68 15.66 3.95
N ALA A 554 -25.27 16.92 3.79
CA ALA A 554 -24.26 17.29 2.80
C ALA A 554 -22.93 16.58 3.11
N PHE A 555 -22.43 16.73 4.35
CA PHE A 555 -21.22 16.08 4.81
C PHE A 555 -21.27 14.54 4.71
N ALA A 556 -22.45 13.91 4.82
CA ALA A 556 -22.59 12.47 4.59
C ALA A 556 -22.35 12.07 3.12
N ILE A 557 -22.80 12.89 2.16
CA ILE A 557 -22.54 12.70 0.74
C ILE A 557 -21.05 12.91 0.45
N ASP A 558 -20.44 13.96 1.02
CA ASP A 558 -19.01 14.24 0.90
C ASP A 558 -18.17 13.12 1.51
N ALA A 559 -18.51 12.64 2.71
CA ALA A 559 -17.83 11.55 3.40
C ALA A 559 -17.82 10.24 2.60
N VAL A 560 -18.97 9.85 2.04
CA VAL A 560 -19.05 8.65 1.18
C VAL A 560 -18.26 8.86 -0.12
N THR A 561 -18.33 10.06 -0.71
CA THR A 561 -17.56 10.38 -1.92
C THR A 561 -16.05 10.38 -1.65
N ARG A 562 -15.59 10.93 -0.52
CA ARG A 562 -14.19 10.99 -0.08
C ARG A 562 -13.61 9.61 0.16
N CYS A 563 -14.36 8.75 0.84
CA CYS A 563 -13.99 7.35 1.02
C CYS A 563 -13.71 6.66 -0.33
N VAL A 564 -14.60 6.82 -1.30
CA VAL A 564 -14.43 6.22 -2.64
C VAL A 564 -13.29 6.86 -3.42
N PHE A 565 -13.18 8.18 -3.38
CA PHE A 565 -12.15 8.94 -4.08
C PHE A 565 -10.74 8.55 -3.62
N GLU A 566 -10.54 8.39 -2.30
CA GLU A 566 -9.26 7.99 -1.72
C GLU A 566 -8.84 6.57 -2.12
N VAL A 567 -9.75 5.61 -2.02
CA VAL A 567 -9.45 4.19 -2.30
C VAL A 567 -9.46 3.80 -3.78
N THR A 568 -9.68 4.75 -4.67
CA THR A 568 -9.61 4.58 -6.13
C THR A 568 -8.58 5.52 -6.73
N ALA A 569 -8.87 6.82 -6.78
CA ALA A 569 -8.07 7.79 -7.51
C ALA A 569 -6.75 8.15 -6.84
N HIS A 570 -6.75 8.40 -5.52
CA HIS A 570 -5.50 8.65 -4.78
C HIS A 570 -4.67 7.37 -4.61
N HIS A 571 -5.30 6.21 -4.40
CA HIS A 571 -4.59 4.92 -4.39
C HIS A 571 -3.76 4.71 -5.67
N GLU A 572 -4.33 5.02 -6.83
CA GLU A 572 -3.66 4.90 -8.13
C GLU A 572 -2.58 5.96 -8.34
N HIS A 573 -2.88 7.23 -8.04
CA HIS A 573 -1.89 8.31 -8.20
C HIS A 573 -0.66 8.12 -7.29
N TYR A 574 -0.86 7.71 -6.03
CA TYR A 574 0.26 7.47 -5.10
C TYR A 574 0.86 6.06 -5.24
N GLY A 575 0.10 5.08 -5.71
CA GLY A 575 0.50 3.66 -5.81
C GLY A 575 1.04 3.23 -7.17
N GLY A 576 0.81 4.02 -8.23
CA GLY A 576 1.34 3.84 -9.59
C GLY A 576 2.86 4.01 -9.72
N VAL A 577 3.62 3.67 -8.68
CA VAL A 577 5.05 3.96 -8.55
C VAL A 577 5.96 2.97 -9.30
N ALA A 578 5.41 1.87 -9.81
CA ALA A 578 6.16 0.81 -10.50
C ALA A 578 6.94 1.28 -11.74
N VAL A 579 6.43 2.29 -12.46
CA VAL A 579 7.09 2.93 -13.61
C VAL A 579 8.41 3.62 -13.22
N TYR A 580 8.48 4.19 -12.02
CA TYR A 580 9.69 4.82 -11.47
C TYR A 580 10.66 3.78 -10.92
N ALA A 581 10.10 2.69 -10.37
CA ALA A 581 10.83 1.64 -9.67
C ALA A 581 11.54 0.62 -10.59
N GLN A 582 11.23 0.59 -11.89
CA GLN A 582 11.80 -0.39 -12.82
C GLN A 582 13.31 -0.23 -13.04
N ASP A 583 13.83 1.00 -12.94
CA ASP A 583 15.25 1.33 -13.11
C ASP A 583 15.79 2.02 -11.85
N VAL A 584 16.69 1.35 -11.12
CA VAL A 584 17.34 1.93 -9.92
C VAL A 584 18.33 3.07 -10.24
N ARG A 585 18.51 3.45 -11.51
CA ARG A 585 19.18 4.69 -11.96
C ARG A 585 18.18 5.85 -12.17
N PHE A 586 16.88 5.56 -12.21
CA PHE A 586 15.80 6.55 -12.24
C PHE A 586 15.37 6.89 -10.81
N CYS A 587 14.79 5.91 -10.10
CA CYS A 587 14.41 6.01 -8.69
C CYS A 587 14.84 4.73 -7.96
N SER A 588 15.41 4.89 -6.78
CA SER A 588 15.89 3.78 -5.94
C SER A 588 15.45 4.01 -4.50
N PHE A 589 14.85 3.01 -3.86
CA PHE A 589 14.59 3.05 -2.42
C PHE A 589 15.87 3.09 -1.59
N ALA A 590 17.01 2.60 -2.12
CA ALA A 590 18.29 2.60 -1.43
C ALA A 590 19.49 2.57 -2.39
N TRP A 591 20.37 3.57 -2.28
CA TRP A 591 21.61 3.68 -3.07
C TRP A 591 22.83 3.97 -2.17
N PRO A 592 24.05 3.56 -2.58
CA PRO A 592 25.25 3.86 -1.81
C PRO A 592 25.60 5.35 -1.82
N VAL A 593 26.30 5.80 -0.78
CA VAL A 593 26.80 7.19 -0.66
C VAL A 593 27.60 7.59 -1.91
N GLY A 594 27.25 8.74 -2.50
CA GLY A 594 27.87 9.26 -3.73
C GLY A 594 27.49 8.59 -5.06
N GLU A 595 26.68 7.52 -5.08
CA GLU A 595 26.32 6.80 -6.30
C GLU A 595 24.99 7.25 -6.93
N ARG A 596 24.92 7.30 -8.27
CA ARG A 596 23.69 7.61 -9.03
C ARG A 596 22.89 6.36 -9.45
N CYS A 597 22.99 5.30 -8.65
CA CYS A 597 22.41 3.99 -8.96
C CYS A 597 22.17 3.21 -7.66
N GLY A 598 21.04 2.50 -7.56
CA GLY A 598 20.87 1.43 -6.56
C GLY A 598 21.77 0.22 -6.86
N THR A 599 21.96 -0.63 -5.86
CA THR A 599 22.73 -1.87 -6.03
C THR A 599 21.96 -2.91 -6.86
N LYS A 600 22.64 -3.95 -7.34
CA LYS A 600 22.00 -5.14 -7.94
C LYS A 600 20.98 -5.79 -7.00
N ILE A 601 21.27 -5.81 -5.70
CA ILE A 601 20.34 -6.27 -4.67
C ILE A 601 19.11 -5.35 -4.65
N THR A 602 19.31 -4.02 -4.57
CA THR A 602 18.21 -3.06 -4.62
C THR A 602 17.34 -3.24 -5.86
N ALA A 603 17.94 -3.44 -7.04
CA ALA A 603 17.21 -3.64 -8.29
C ALA A 603 16.25 -4.84 -8.20
N VAL A 604 16.72 -5.98 -7.70
CA VAL A 604 15.90 -7.18 -7.54
C VAL A 604 14.86 -7.00 -6.43
N THR A 605 15.24 -6.47 -5.26
CA THR A 605 14.31 -6.33 -4.12
C THR A 605 13.23 -5.29 -4.38
N GLN A 606 13.56 -4.20 -5.09
CA GLN A 606 12.64 -3.14 -5.47
C GLN A 606 11.68 -3.64 -6.53
N ALA A 607 12.20 -4.29 -7.58
CA ALA A 607 11.35 -4.82 -8.62
C ALA A 607 10.43 -5.94 -8.08
N THR A 608 10.93 -6.77 -7.16
CA THR A 608 10.15 -7.79 -6.44
C THR A 608 9.02 -7.17 -5.63
N LEU A 609 9.32 -6.08 -4.91
CA LEU A 609 8.33 -5.36 -4.13
C LEU A 609 7.19 -4.86 -5.03
N MET A 610 7.51 -4.22 -6.17
CA MET A 610 6.50 -3.77 -7.12
C MET A 610 5.67 -4.92 -7.72
N ALA A 611 6.31 -6.04 -8.10
CA ALA A 611 5.58 -7.21 -8.55
C ALA A 611 4.64 -7.78 -7.48
N ALA A 612 5.03 -7.71 -6.20
CA ALA A 612 4.20 -8.14 -5.06
C ALA A 612 3.08 -7.15 -4.69
N THR A 613 3.20 -5.87 -5.05
CA THR A 613 2.22 -4.79 -4.78
C THR A 613 1.58 -4.24 -6.06
N SER A 614 1.46 -5.07 -7.11
CA SER A 614 0.79 -4.70 -8.38
C SER A 614 0.05 -5.88 -9.01
N PHE A 615 -0.43 -6.82 -8.18
CA PHE A 615 -1.40 -7.83 -8.60
C PHE A 615 -2.71 -7.16 -9.07
N PRO A 616 -3.24 -7.50 -10.26
CA PRO A 616 -4.45 -6.85 -10.77
C PRO A 616 -5.70 -7.16 -9.92
N MET A 617 -6.29 -6.14 -9.30
CA MET A 617 -7.53 -6.25 -8.54
C MET A 617 -8.77 -5.90 -9.39
N PRO A 618 -10.00 -6.02 -8.86
CA PRO A 618 -11.20 -5.66 -9.61
C PRO A 618 -11.16 -4.19 -10.05
N PRO A 619 -11.23 -3.90 -11.37
CA PRO A 619 -11.21 -2.51 -11.84
C PRO A 619 -12.54 -1.81 -11.54
N LEU A 620 -12.47 -0.50 -11.33
CA LEU A 620 -13.65 0.38 -11.19
C LEU A 620 -14.58 0.26 -12.41
N LEU A 621 -13.99 0.19 -13.61
CA LEU A 621 -14.71 -0.02 -14.87
C LEU A 621 -14.58 -1.49 -15.32
N ASN A 622 -15.72 -2.17 -15.42
CA ASN A 622 -15.78 -3.55 -15.91
C ASN A 622 -15.38 -3.64 -17.39
N ARG A 623 -14.21 -4.23 -17.64
CA ARG A 623 -13.63 -4.36 -18.99
C ARG A 623 -13.78 -5.75 -19.61
N LYS A 624 -14.45 -6.70 -18.93
CA LYS A 624 -14.59 -8.10 -19.38
C LYS A 624 -15.96 -8.70 -19.04
N PRO A 625 -16.68 -9.28 -20.02
CA PRO A 625 -17.91 -10.03 -19.76
C PRO A 625 -17.73 -11.10 -18.67
N GLY A 626 -18.67 -11.21 -17.74
CA GLY A 626 -18.64 -12.15 -16.62
C GLY A 626 -17.95 -11.65 -15.34
N LEU A 627 -17.33 -10.46 -15.37
CA LEU A 627 -16.97 -9.69 -14.16
C LEU A 627 -18.05 -8.66 -13.77
N ASP A 628 -19.12 -8.55 -14.56
CA ASP A 628 -20.23 -7.59 -14.42
C ASP A 628 -20.83 -7.58 -13.00
N ALA A 629 -20.76 -8.70 -12.29
CA ALA A 629 -21.17 -8.88 -10.90
C ALA A 629 -20.38 -8.04 -9.86
N PHE A 630 -19.28 -7.36 -10.24
CA PHE A 630 -18.55 -6.40 -9.41
C PHE A 630 -18.86 -4.93 -9.77
N SER A 631 -19.76 -4.67 -10.72
CA SER A 631 -20.26 -3.30 -10.96
C SER A 631 -20.93 -2.73 -9.71
N LEU A 632 -20.77 -1.41 -9.47
CA LEU A 632 -21.46 -0.71 -8.37
C LEU A 632 -22.97 -1.04 -8.35
N ALA A 633 -23.62 -0.97 -9.52
CA ALA A 633 -25.04 -1.28 -9.69
C ALA A 633 -25.46 -2.66 -9.16
N SER A 634 -24.58 -3.67 -9.17
CA SER A 634 -24.86 -5.00 -8.62
C SER A 634 -25.06 -5.00 -7.10
N PHE A 635 -24.42 -4.07 -6.38
CA PHE A 635 -24.50 -3.93 -4.93
C PHE A 635 -25.65 -3.04 -4.47
N LEU A 636 -26.05 -2.06 -5.29
CA LEU A 636 -27.08 -1.09 -4.92
C LEU A 636 -28.49 -1.69 -4.93
N ARG A 637 -29.36 -1.10 -4.11
CA ARG A 637 -30.79 -1.40 -4.03
C ARG A 637 -31.55 -0.08 -3.90
N ALA A 638 -32.77 -0.05 -4.44
CA ALA A 638 -33.73 1.02 -4.22
C ALA A 638 -34.52 0.76 -2.92
N PRO A 639 -35.06 1.79 -2.25
CA PRO A 639 -35.92 1.63 -1.07
C PRO A 639 -37.28 0.99 -1.39
N SER A 640 -37.73 1.06 -2.64
CA SER A 640 -38.96 0.46 -3.16
C SER A 640 -38.83 0.15 -4.66
N ASP A 641 -39.73 -0.69 -5.19
CA ASP A 641 -39.78 -0.98 -6.63
C ASP A 641 -40.05 0.28 -7.47
N GLU A 642 -40.87 1.21 -6.94
CA GLU A 642 -41.15 2.52 -7.57
C GLU A 642 -39.90 3.41 -7.71
N ALA A 643 -38.93 3.24 -6.80
CA ALA A 643 -37.66 3.96 -6.83
C ALA A 643 -36.61 3.30 -7.74
N MET A 644 -36.83 2.07 -8.23
CA MET A 644 -35.87 1.35 -9.06
C MET A 644 -35.50 2.07 -10.36
N PRO A 645 -36.44 2.65 -11.15
CA PRO A 645 -36.08 3.35 -12.39
C PRO A 645 -35.19 4.57 -12.14
N ARG A 646 -35.33 5.25 -10.98
CA ARG A 646 -34.45 6.36 -10.59
C ARG A 646 -33.04 5.88 -10.25
N LEU A 647 -32.91 4.69 -9.64
CA LEU A 647 -31.61 4.08 -9.34
C LEU A 647 -30.91 3.61 -10.62
N GLU A 648 -31.61 2.93 -11.53
CA GLU A 648 -31.08 2.49 -12.83
C GLU A 648 -30.56 3.68 -13.63
N GLU A 649 -31.33 4.76 -13.68
CA GLU A 649 -30.98 6.02 -14.34
C GLU A 649 -29.77 6.73 -13.67
N ALA A 650 -29.64 6.69 -12.34
CA ALA A 650 -28.45 7.18 -11.64
C ALA A 650 -27.19 6.36 -11.99
N CYS A 651 -27.30 5.02 -11.98
CA CYS A 651 -26.22 4.11 -12.39
C CYS A 651 -25.79 4.34 -13.85
N ARG A 652 -26.75 4.54 -14.76
CA ARG A 652 -26.49 4.86 -16.18
C ARG A 652 -25.72 6.18 -16.33
N ARG A 653 -26.14 7.25 -15.61
CA ARG A 653 -25.42 8.52 -15.60
C ARG A 653 -24.00 8.40 -15.03
N PHE A 654 -23.81 7.59 -14.00
CA PHE A 654 -22.49 7.32 -13.43
C PHE A 654 -21.57 6.63 -14.45
N GLU A 655 -22.05 5.60 -15.14
CA GLU A 655 -21.29 4.90 -16.18
C GLU A 655 -20.97 5.83 -17.36
N GLU A 656 -21.96 6.56 -17.88
CA GLU A 656 -21.77 7.53 -18.97
C GLU A 656 -20.82 8.66 -18.61
N GLY A 657 -20.93 9.21 -17.40
CA GLY A 657 -20.04 10.24 -16.87
C GLY A 657 -18.60 9.74 -16.73
N THR A 658 -18.42 8.53 -16.19
CA THR A 658 -17.10 7.92 -16.02
C THR A 658 -16.47 7.60 -17.37
N LEU A 659 -17.22 7.04 -18.33
CA LEU A 659 -16.75 6.79 -19.69
C LEU A 659 -16.47 8.09 -20.47
N SER A 660 -17.21 9.17 -20.18
CA SER A 660 -16.94 10.50 -20.76
C SER A 660 -15.66 11.10 -20.21
N LEU A 661 -15.40 10.92 -18.91
CA LEU A 661 -14.11 11.27 -18.31
C LEU A 661 -12.99 10.43 -18.96
N VAL A 662 -13.15 9.12 -19.14
CA VAL A 662 -12.19 8.24 -19.85
C VAL A 662 -11.96 8.61 -21.33
N ARG A 663 -12.86 9.36 -21.99
CA ARG A 663 -12.63 9.89 -23.34
C ARG A 663 -11.87 11.20 -23.34
N ARG A 664 -12.30 12.17 -22.50
CA ARG A 664 -11.50 13.38 -22.20
C ARG A 664 -10.08 12.97 -21.85
N CYS A 665 -9.97 12.01 -20.92
CA CYS A 665 -9.12 10.82 -20.95
C CYS A 665 -8.01 10.75 -22.02
N ASP A 666 -8.31 10.05 -23.10
CA ASP A 666 -7.35 9.82 -24.17
C ASP A 666 -7.07 11.10 -24.98
N GLU A 667 -8.02 12.03 -25.06
CA GLU A 667 -7.89 13.28 -25.81
C GLU A 667 -6.82 14.23 -25.22
N PHE A 668 -6.75 14.38 -23.89
CA PHE A 668 -5.70 15.19 -23.24
C PHE A 668 -4.30 14.60 -23.47
N VAL A 669 -4.18 13.27 -23.47
CA VAL A 669 -2.91 12.56 -23.71
C VAL A 669 -2.51 12.70 -25.19
N ALA A 670 -3.43 12.41 -26.11
CA ALA A 670 -3.20 12.51 -27.56
C ALA A 670 -2.91 13.93 -28.08
N GLN A 671 -3.16 14.96 -27.27
CA GLN A 671 -2.87 16.36 -27.57
C GLN A 671 -1.62 16.90 -26.86
N ALA A 672 -0.89 16.08 -26.10
CA ALA A 672 0.26 16.51 -25.30
C ALA A 672 1.32 17.26 -26.12
N ASP A 673 1.77 16.70 -27.25
CA ASP A 673 2.79 17.29 -28.13
C ASP A 673 2.41 18.64 -28.75
N ARG A 674 1.13 19.05 -28.64
CA ARG A 674 0.63 20.34 -29.13
C ARG A 674 0.69 21.45 -28.08
N ARG A 675 0.91 21.10 -26.80
CA ARG A 675 1.02 22.07 -25.70
C ARG A 675 2.47 22.57 -25.58
N PRO A 676 2.71 23.82 -25.19
CA PRO A 676 4.06 24.31 -24.91
C PRO A 676 4.61 23.65 -23.62
N ALA A 677 5.93 23.51 -23.52
CA ALA A 677 6.57 23.09 -22.27
C ALA A 677 6.27 24.08 -21.13
N PRO A 678 6.12 23.63 -19.87
CA PRO A 678 6.23 22.24 -19.39
C PRO A 678 4.90 21.45 -19.44
N TRP A 679 3.92 21.91 -20.22
CA TRP A 679 2.59 21.30 -20.34
C TRP A 679 2.51 20.25 -21.46
N ASN A 680 3.60 20.03 -22.20
CA ASN A 680 3.76 19.07 -23.28
C ASN A 680 3.74 17.58 -22.85
N HIS A 681 3.49 17.29 -21.58
CA HIS A 681 3.46 15.92 -21.07
C HIS A 681 2.03 15.36 -21.03
N GLY A 682 1.87 14.10 -21.42
CA GLY A 682 0.58 13.39 -21.52
C GLY A 682 0.31 12.41 -20.37
N LEU A 683 0.93 12.60 -19.20
CA LEU A 683 0.71 11.72 -18.04
C LEU A 683 -0.60 12.07 -17.34
N TRP A 684 -1.40 11.07 -16.94
CA TRP A 684 -2.70 11.30 -16.34
C TRP A 684 -3.07 10.32 -15.23
N SER A 685 -2.80 10.77 -13.99
CA SER A 685 -2.99 10.00 -12.75
C SER A 685 -4.44 9.67 -12.40
N PHE A 686 -5.43 10.37 -12.99
CA PHE A 686 -6.84 10.25 -12.61
C PHE A 686 -7.74 9.69 -13.73
N ASN A 687 -7.20 8.90 -14.65
CA ASN A 687 -7.99 8.27 -15.71
C ASN A 687 -8.74 7.03 -15.15
N PRO A 688 -10.09 7.05 -15.02
CA PRO A 688 -10.86 5.96 -14.37
C PRO A 688 -10.77 4.60 -15.07
N ARG A 689 -10.19 4.57 -16.27
CA ARG A 689 -9.83 3.38 -17.03
C ARG A 689 -8.89 2.44 -16.26
N TYR A 690 -7.96 3.02 -15.52
CA TYR A 690 -6.88 2.27 -14.85
C TYR A 690 -7.22 1.97 -13.40
N PHE A 691 -8.14 2.74 -12.79
CA PHE A 691 -8.51 2.59 -11.39
C PHE A 691 -8.98 1.17 -11.03
N GLU A 692 -8.36 0.61 -10.01
CA GLU A 692 -8.94 -0.39 -9.14
C GLU A 692 -10.18 0.18 -8.42
N ALA A 693 -11.11 -0.71 -8.07
CA ALA A 693 -12.30 -0.32 -7.32
C ALA A 693 -12.03 -0.13 -5.82
N SER A 694 -10.91 -0.62 -5.29
CA SER A 694 -10.62 -0.64 -3.85
C SER A 694 -9.14 -0.89 -3.58
N VAL A 695 -8.60 -0.27 -2.53
CA VAL A 695 -7.29 -0.60 -1.95
C VAL A 695 -7.26 -2.08 -1.56
N SER A 696 -6.61 -2.91 -2.38
CA SER A 696 -6.72 -4.37 -2.26
C SER A 696 -5.48 -5.17 -2.70
N VAL A 697 -4.40 -4.46 -3.06
CA VAL A 697 -3.07 -4.96 -3.45
C VAL A 697 -1.95 -4.24 -2.71
#